data_AF-A0A1H3PPZ9-F1
#
_entry.id   AF-A0A1H3PPZ9-F1
#
_cell.length_a   1.000
_cell.length_b   1.000
_cell.length_c   1.000
_cell.angle_alpha   90.00
_cell.angle_beta   90.00
_cell.angle_gamma   90.00
#
_symmetry.space_group_name_H-M   'P 1'
#
loop_
_entity.id
_entity.type
_entity.pdbx_description
1 polymer ?
#
loop_
_entity_poly.entity_id
_entity_poly.type
_entity_poly.pdbx_seq_one_letter_code
_entity_poly.pdbx_strand_id
1 'polypeptide(L)'
;MTYLDQKLSISLEESAATLTSDWFAHKNNPLSPPRPAGNVVTPLVCGEEAFKKVYECIQKATKSIDLISWGFDPGLRLDRASADSLSLGELLKQKADQGVEVRILIWNNRLAQLGENSVIGEGWSGEGGTSVGSGLTAGKPADTSAREVKRQKLLRKQQEEQARLEKLSANDESGRRASRDRLIDIQQSLDALDSGYTKGSDSGGTVQDPNEQVKTRDWHRWVHSREARNIEFRTRDFEFIGQLTYDDQNGLRMHWGRLAILWRLLKDESHDVSFMQMMLLSLFPSHHQKTLVVDYMDPQKAEGLVMGHNLQRNYWDTTAHAYDDAAGKRDLGFGPWQDLSLHVLGPVLFDLNHNFCNAWDKSSSWIRRMFKGTLNSERSAVKPLSLIRDGGEPAQICRTQPEEGPETTILEIYEKALGNVHQYAYIENQYFRYKPLAERLKKIAADYVAAGKQQDLHLFVVTNNPESGHFSSSTYEMLDTLGQGELMPLAHRDLLYDQRQLAYRQRELKAHDESPTRDQELAKVQTQMNEQGIDPSRADELLAMDPNKHYNQAAARELEPELLPPKGLKIIMATLVSCKDGGETATPKTREQRQTERDITEHLGPEQGMAQYKSIYVHSKLLLVDDLFFTLGSANINERSLKSDSELNIAMPSPQTTRTWRERLWGMHSGKSVSKKTPFLIDNIQDDYEKWDAIITKNWENQKKKLPLNGNLVRFWDVVTPYAKALD
;
A
#
# COMPACT_ATOMS: atom_id res chain seq x y z
N MET A 1 4.68 18.43 -25.65
CA MET A 1 3.38 18.94 -25.17
C MET A 1 3.53 19.20 -23.68
N THR A 2 3.71 20.46 -23.29
CA THR A 2 3.57 20.91 -21.91
C THR A 2 2.07 21.04 -21.61
N TYR A 3 1.56 20.24 -20.68
CA TYR A 3 0.17 20.33 -20.22
C TYR A 3 0.02 21.56 -19.30
N LEU A 4 0.04 22.77 -19.87
CA LEU A 4 -0.29 23.97 -19.09
C LEU A 4 -1.82 24.11 -18.97
N ASP A 5 -2.47 23.21 -18.23
CA ASP A 5 -3.89 23.33 -17.89
C ASP A 5 -4.09 24.19 -16.64
N GLN A 6 -3.51 25.39 -16.64
CA GLN A 6 -3.73 26.37 -15.57
C GLN A 6 -5.16 26.89 -15.65
N LYS A 7 -5.98 26.57 -14.64
CA LYS A 7 -7.35 27.09 -14.52
C LYS A 7 -7.36 28.32 -13.63
N LEU A 8 -7.84 29.44 -14.16
CA LEU A 8 -8.20 30.63 -13.37
C LEU A 8 -9.70 30.59 -13.06
N SER A 9 -10.05 30.47 -11.78
CA SER A 9 -11.44 30.60 -11.31
C SER A 9 -11.60 31.91 -10.55
N ILE A 10 -12.66 32.67 -10.86
CA ILE A 10 -12.98 33.95 -10.21
C ILE A 10 -14.31 33.79 -9.48
N SER A 11 -14.32 33.96 -8.17
CA SER A 11 -15.53 34.03 -7.35
C SER A 11 -15.84 35.49 -7.05
N LEU A 12 -16.95 35.99 -7.62
CA LEU A 12 -17.41 37.35 -7.38
C LEU A 12 -18.03 37.50 -5.98
N GLU A 13 -18.65 36.44 -5.44
CA GLU A 13 -19.20 36.44 -4.08
C GLU A 13 -18.11 36.51 -3.01
N GLU A 14 -16.98 35.82 -3.22
CA GLU A 14 -15.86 35.79 -2.27
C GLU A 14 -14.78 36.85 -2.57
N SER A 15 -14.94 37.63 -3.65
CA SER A 15 -13.93 38.57 -4.15
C SER A 15 -12.53 37.94 -4.27
N ALA A 16 -12.48 36.70 -4.75
CA ALA A 16 -11.27 35.89 -4.80
C ALA A 16 -10.98 35.35 -6.21
N ALA A 17 -9.70 35.24 -6.54
CA ALA A 17 -9.21 34.58 -7.76
C ALA A 17 -8.30 33.42 -7.38
N THR A 18 -8.53 32.25 -7.96
CA THR A 18 -7.71 31.04 -7.77
C THR A 18 -7.06 30.68 -9.09
N LEU A 19 -5.73 30.71 -9.14
CA LEU A 19 -4.93 30.15 -10.22
C LEU A 19 -4.39 28.80 -9.76
N THR A 20 -4.75 27.72 -10.45
CA THR A 20 -4.19 26.42 -10.12
C THR A 20 -2.81 26.26 -10.76
N SER A 21 -1.79 26.02 -9.93
CA SER A 21 -0.45 25.67 -10.40
C SER A 21 -0.46 24.29 -11.09
N ASP A 22 0.39 24.11 -12.10
CA ASP A 22 0.54 22.85 -12.88
C ASP A 22 1.20 21.71 -12.07
N TRP A 23 1.20 21.83 -10.75
CA TRP A 23 1.54 20.77 -9.80
C TRP A 23 0.31 20.02 -9.30
N PHE A 24 -0.89 20.59 -9.43
CA PHE A 24 -2.11 20.03 -8.87
C PHE A 24 -2.91 19.21 -9.87
N ALA A 25 -3.77 18.32 -9.40
CA ALA A 25 -4.70 17.57 -10.23
C ALA A 25 -5.91 18.44 -10.61
N HIS A 26 -6.43 18.28 -11.83
CA HIS A 26 -7.51 19.08 -12.42
C HIS A 26 -8.63 18.26 -13.07
N LYS A 27 -8.50 16.93 -13.17
CA LYS A 27 -9.46 16.06 -13.87
C LYS A 27 -10.90 16.32 -13.39
N ASN A 28 -11.74 16.84 -14.30
CA ASN A 28 -13.18 17.05 -14.23
C ASN A 28 -13.78 17.31 -12.82
N ASN A 29 -13.33 18.37 -12.15
CA ASN A 29 -13.83 18.81 -10.84
C ASN A 29 -13.51 17.83 -9.70
N PRO A 30 -12.23 17.77 -9.25
CA PRO A 30 -11.83 16.87 -8.17
C PRO A 30 -12.64 17.16 -6.91
N LEU A 31 -13.00 16.09 -6.18
CA LEU A 31 -13.78 16.21 -4.95
C LEU A 31 -13.03 17.00 -3.86
N SER A 32 -11.70 16.95 -3.92
CA SER A 32 -10.81 17.77 -3.10
C SER A 32 -10.05 18.77 -3.99
N PRO A 33 -10.50 20.04 -4.05
CA PRO A 33 -9.79 21.08 -4.78
C PRO A 33 -8.50 21.48 -4.06
N PRO A 34 -7.51 22.05 -4.76
CA PRO A 34 -6.31 22.58 -4.12
C PRO A 34 -6.64 23.65 -3.07
N ARG A 35 -5.99 23.54 -1.90
CA ARG A 35 -6.03 24.52 -0.82
C ARG A 35 -4.83 25.45 -0.97
N PRO A 36 -5.03 26.76 -1.25
CA PRO A 36 -3.97 27.62 -1.76
C PRO A 36 -2.93 28.06 -0.73
N ALA A 37 -3.23 27.99 0.58
CA ALA A 37 -2.30 28.40 1.63
C ALA A 37 -2.73 27.85 3.01
N GLY A 38 -1.87 28.03 4.01
CA GLY A 38 -2.20 27.75 5.41
C GLY A 38 -2.07 26.29 5.81
N ASN A 39 -1.55 25.42 4.93
CA ASN A 39 -1.32 24.01 5.24
C ASN A 39 0.10 23.83 5.76
N VAL A 40 0.22 23.29 6.97
CA VAL A 40 1.51 23.00 7.62
C VAL A 40 1.61 21.51 7.79
N VAL A 41 2.73 20.94 7.36
CA VAL A 41 2.97 19.50 7.42
C VAL A 41 4.27 19.18 8.13
N THR A 42 4.30 18.06 8.85
CA THR A 42 5.49 17.55 9.53
C THR A 42 5.78 16.12 9.04
N PRO A 43 6.92 15.90 8.35
CA PRO A 43 7.42 14.57 7.99
C PRO A 43 7.63 13.65 9.20
N LEU A 44 7.08 12.44 9.16
CA LEU A 44 7.25 11.39 10.17
C LEU A 44 7.85 10.16 9.51
N VAL A 45 9.01 9.70 9.99
CA VAL A 45 9.73 8.54 9.43
C VAL A 45 9.67 7.36 10.38
N CYS A 46 9.32 6.20 9.83
CA CYS A 46 9.08 4.95 10.55
C CYS A 46 7.95 5.03 11.59
N GLY A 47 7.60 3.87 12.14
CA GLY A 47 6.47 3.74 13.05
C GLY A 47 6.68 4.45 14.39
N GLU A 48 7.91 4.59 14.88
CA GLU A 48 8.19 5.28 16.14
C GLU A 48 7.66 6.71 16.13
N GLU A 49 7.98 7.50 15.10
CA GLU A 49 7.51 8.89 15.01
C GLU A 49 6.04 8.98 14.63
N ALA A 50 5.62 8.17 13.65
CA ALA A 50 4.26 8.17 13.15
C ALA A 50 3.27 7.80 14.27
N PHE A 51 3.51 6.69 14.96
CA PHE A 51 2.64 6.19 16.01
C PHE A 51 2.70 7.03 17.28
N LYS A 52 3.87 7.56 17.65
CA LYS A 52 3.95 8.55 18.74
C LYS A 52 3.09 9.76 18.45
N LYS A 53 3.13 10.29 17.22
CA LYS A 53 2.29 11.43 16.84
C LYS A 53 0.80 11.08 16.84
N VAL A 54 0.42 9.87 16.37
CA VAL A 54 -0.96 9.35 16.51
C VAL A 54 -1.38 9.31 17.98
N TYR A 55 -0.54 8.77 18.87
CA TYR A 55 -0.80 8.70 20.31
C TYR A 55 -1.06 10.09 20.90
N GLU A 56 -0.17 11.05 20.61
CA GLU A 56 -0.31 12.42 21.09
C GLU A 56 -1.59 13.09 20.62
N CYS A 57 -1.96 12.93 19.34
CA CYS A 57 -3.20 13.49 18.79
C CYS A 57 -4.43 12.88 19.47
N ILE A 58 -4.48 11.56 19.65
CA ILE A 58 -5.59 10.87 20.32
C ILE A 58 -5.67 11.30 21.81
N GLN A 59 -4.52 11.36 22.49
CA GLN A 59 -4.48 11.73 23.90
C GLN A 59 -5.01 13.15 24.14
N LYS A 60 -4.64 14.10 23.26
CA LYS A 60 -5.06 15.51 23.31
C LYS A 60 -6.51 15.75 22.88
N ALA A 61 -7.12 14.82 22.15
CA ALA A 61 -8.48 15.00 21.63
C ALA A 61 -9.50 15.27 22.75
N THR A 62 -10.41 16.21 22.52
CA THR A 62 -11.42 16.64 23.50
C THR A 62 -12.85 16.52 22.99
N LYS A 63 -13.05 16.32 21.68
CA LYS A 63 -14.35 16.30 21.01
C LYS A 63 -14.52 15.06 20.15
N SER A 64 -13.60 14.79 19.23
CA SER A 64 -13.76 13.68 18.28
C SER A 64 -12.44 13.08 17.83
N ILE A 65 -12.49 11.79 17.50
CA ILE A 65 -11.42 11.01 16.87
C ILE A 65 -12.05 10.24 15.72
N ASP A 66 -11.61 10.51 14.50
CA ASP A 66 -12.10 9.87 13.28
C ASP A 66 -10.94 9.18 12.57
N LEU A 67 -10.98 7.86 12.47
CA LEU A 67 -9.87 7.02 12.04
C LEU A 67 -10.26 6.12 10.87
N ILE A 68 -9.45 6.14 9.81
CA ILE A 68 -9.48 5.16 8.72
C ILE A 68 -8.15 4.41 8.71
N SER A 69 -8.21 3.07 8.63
CA SER A 69 -7.03 2.26 8.36
C SER A 69 -7.39 0.99 7.60
N TRP A 70 -6.43 0.40 6.90
CA TRP A 70 -6.62 -0.90 6.29
C TRP A 70 -6.47 -2.01 7.34
N GLY A 71 -5.47 -1.89 8.23
CA GLY A 71 -5.25 -2.82 9.34
C GLY A 71 -5.43 -2.17 10.72
N PHE A 72 -6.04 -2.89 11.67
CA PHE A 72 -6.24 -2.41 13.04
C PHE A 72 -5.89 -3.46 14.10
N ASP A 73 -5.04 -3.04 15.04
CA ASP A 73 -4.60 -3.83 16.18
C ASP A 73 -4.87 -3.06 17.50
N PRO A 74 -5.90 -3.44 18.28
CA PRO A 74 -6.21 -2.79 19.55
C PRO A 74 -5.12 -3.00 20.62
N GLY A 75 -4.28 -4.03 20.47
CA GLY A 75 -3.15 -4.32 21.36
C GLY A 75 -1.92 -3.45 21.08
N LEU A 76 -1.87 -2.77 19.93
CA LEU A 76 -0.75 -1.94 19.49
C LEU A 76 -0.36 -0.91 20.56
N ARG A 77 0.90 -0.97 21.02
CA ARG A 77 1.54 0.14 21.75
C ARG A 77 2.16 1.11 20.75
N LEU A 78 1.57 2.30 20.68
CA LEU A 78 1.97 3.37 19.77
C LEU A 78 3.28 4.05 20.22
N ASP A 79 3.33 4.50 21.47
CA ASP A 79 4.54 5.03 22.10
C ASP A 79 5.18 3.94 22.95
N ARG A 80 6.37 3.46 22.56
CA ARG A 80 7.09 2.42 23.30
C ARG A 80 8.19 2.97 24.21
N ALA A 81 8.47 4.28 24.14
CA ALA A 81 9.43 4.92 25.02
C ALA A 81 8.82 5.16 26.42
N SER A 82 7.50 5.29 26.52
CA SER A 82 6.79 5.44 27.79
C SER A 82 6.28 4.08 28.31
N ALA A 83 6.76 3.66 29.49
CA ALA A 83 6.29 2.43 30.12
C ALA A 83 4.78 2.44 30.43
N ASP A 84 4.24 3.63 30.69
CA ASP A 84 2.85 3.88 31.06
C ASP A 84 1.94 4.13 29.84
N SER A 85 2.46 3.99 28.61
CA SER A 85 1.66 4.14 27.39
C SER A 85 0.52 3.11 27.37
N LEU A 86 -0.71 3.57 27.14
CA LEU A 86 -1.85 2.70 26.88
C LEU A 86 -1.71 2.04 25.49
N SER A 87 -2.29 0.85 25.32
CA SER A 87 -2.50 0.34 23.96
C SER A 87 -3.51 1.20 23.20
N LEU A 88 -3.52 1.10 21.87
CA LEU A 88 -4.44 1.83 21.02
C LEU A 88 -5.90 1.67 21.46
N GLY A 89 -6.33 0.43 21.72
CA GLY A 89 -7.69 0.14 22.18
C GLY A 89 -8.00 0.74 23.55
N GLU A 90 -7.07 0.63 24.51
CA GLU A 90 -7.22 1.20 25.86
C GLU A 90 -7.28 2.73 25.83
N LEU A 91 -6.43 3.37 25.03
CA LEU A 91 -6.41 4.82 24.85
C LEU A 91 -7.73 5.31 24.26
N LEU A 92 -8.20 4.68 23.18
CA LEU A 92 -9.48 5.04 22.55
C LEU A 92 -10.66 4.85 23.53
N LYS A 93 -10.65 3.77 24.32
CA LYS A 93 -11.63 3.55 25.40
C LYS A 93 -11.58 4.64 26.45
N GLN A 94 -10.39 5.01 26.91
CA GLN A 94 -10.22 6.10 27.88
C GLN A 94 -10.78 7.43 27.34
N LYS A 95 -10.51 7.77 26.07
CA LYS A 95 -11.04 8.99 25.45
C LYS A 95 -12.56 8.93 25.32
N ALA A 96 -13.11 7.78 24.93
CA ALA A 96 -14.56 7.58 24.86
C ALA A 96 -15.25 7.77 26.23
N ASP A 97 -14.64 7.27 27.30
CA ASP A 97 -15.14 7.43 28.67
C ASP A 97 -15.05 8.89 29.17
N GLN A 98 -14.13 9.68 28.60
CA GLN A 98 -14.04 11.13 28.82
C GLN A 98 -15.06 11.94 28.00
N GLY A 99 -15.91 11.27 27.20
CA GLY A 99 -16.93 11.93 26.37
C GLY A 99 -16.48 12.29 24.96
N VAL A 100 -15.30 11.86 24.53
CA VAL A 100 -14.83 12.05 23.14
C VAL A 100 -15.55 11.08 22.22
N GLU A 101 -16.06 11.55 21.09
CA GLU A 101 -16.66 10.70 20.07
C GLU A 101 -15.59 9.99 19.25
N VAL A 102 -15.58 8.65 19.27
CA VAL A 102 -14.59 7.84 18.56
C VAL A 102 -15.26 7.09 17.42
N ARG A 103 -14.85 7.37 16.18
CA ARG A 103 -15.34 6.71 14.96
C ARG A 103 -14.18 6.03 14.24
N ILE A 104 -14.28 4.73 14.01
CA ILE A 104 -13.21 3.92 13.41
C ILE A 104 -13.78 3.14 12.23
N LEU A 105 -13.15 3.29 11.06
CA LEU A 105 -13.55 2.64 9.82
C LEU A 105 -12.40 1.79 9.27
N ILE A 106 -12.56 0.47 9.30
CA ILE A 106 -11.55 -0.50 8.84
C ILE A 106 -12.01 -1.24 7.59
N TRP A 107 -11.10 -1.58 6.69
CA TRP A 107 -11.44 -2.43 5.56
C TRP A 107 -11.76 -3.87 6.02
N ASN A 108 -12.81 -4.48 5.47
CA ASN A 108 -13.09 -5.89 5.69
C ASN A 108 -13.86 -6.47 4.49
N ASN A 109 -13.29 -7.48 3.82
CA ASN A 109 -13.95 -8.21 2.74
C ASN A 109 -14.09 -9.70 3.11
N ARG A 110 -15.33 -10.19 3.16
CA ARG A 110 -15.65 -11.57 3.59
C ARG A 110 -15.06 -12.67 2.69
N LEU A 111 -14.81 -12.39 1.42
CA LEU A 111 -14.17 -13.33 0.49
C LEU A 111 -12.64 -13.31 0.61
N ALA A 112 -12.07 -12.16 0.95
CA ALA A 112 -10.63 -12.00 1.18
C ALA A 112 -10.18 -12.54 2.54
N GLN A 113 -11.08 -12.66 3.53
CA GLN A 113 -10.82 -13.22 4.87
C GLN A 113 -10.21 -14.64 4.88
N LEU A 114 -10.31 -15.41 3.79
CA LEU A 114 -9.66 -16.72 3.66
C LEU A 114 -8.12 -16.62 3.55
N GLY A 115 -7.57 -15.43 3.28
CA GLY A 115 -6.13 -15.16 3.21
C GLY A 115 -5.66 -13.83 3.83
N GLU A 116 -6.55 -12.86 4.05
CA GLU A 116 -6.21 -11.54 4.59
C GLU A 116 -7.06 -11.23 5.82
N ASN A 117 -6.46 -11.19 7.02
CA ASN A 117 -7.15 -10.72 8.22
C ASN A 117 -6.72 -9.30 8.62
N SER A 118 -7.59 -8.32 8.34
CA SER A 118 -7.36 -6.89 8.55
C SER A 118 -7.59 -6.43 9.99
N VAL A 119 -8.38 -7.16 10.79
CA VAL A 119 -8.66 -6.84 12.20
C VAL A 119 -8.21 -8.01 13.07
N ILE A 120 -7.22 -7.78 13.93
CA ILE A 120 -6.69 -8.84 14.79
C ILE A 120 -7.80 -9.35 15.73
N GLY A 121 -7.99 -10.67 15.73
CA GLY A 121 -9.01 -11.36 16.52
C GLY A 121 -10.42 -11.42 15.88
N GLU A 122 -10.62 -10.87 14.68
CA GLU A 122 -11.88 -10.93 13.92
C GLU A 122 -11.68 -11.83 12.68
N GLY A 123 -12.12 -13.10 12.67
CA GLY A 123 -11.93 -13.98 11.51
C GLY A 123 -12.27 -15.47 11.75
N TRP A 124 -12.46 -16.24 10.68
CA TRP A 124 -12.93 -17.65 10.73
C TRP A 124 -11.93 -18.60 11.43
N SER A 125 -10.63 -18.30 11.37
CA SER A 125 -9.54 -19.07 12.00
C SER A 125 -8.96 -18.45 13.29
N GLY A 126 -9.36 -17.22 13.67
CA GLY A 126 -8.71 -16.49 14.78
C GLY A 126 -7.24 -16.12 14.51
N GLU A 127 -6.72 -16.44 13.31
CA GLU A 127 -5.41 -16.02 12.83
C GLU A 127 -5.44 -14.53 12.52
N GLY A 128 -4.70 -13.72 13.28
CA GLY A 128 -4.32 -12.38 12.84
C GLY A 128 -3.07 -12.49 11.98
N GLY A 129 -3.08 -11.91 10.78
CA GLY A 129 -1.93 -11.93 9.87
C GLY A 129 -2.33 -11.70 8.41
N THR A 130 -1.49 -11.01 7.66
CA THR A 130 -1.72 -10.65 6.25
C THR A 130 -0.87 -11.55 5.36
N SER A 131 -1.45 -12.64 4.84
CA SER A 131 -0.69 -13.55 3.95
C SER A 131 -0.44 -12.98 2.55
N VAL A 132 -1.21 -11.96 2.16
CA VAL A 132 -1.11 -11.30 0.87
C VAL A 132 -0.86 -9.82 1.13
N GLY A 133 0.39 -9.38 0.94
CA GLY A 133 0.84 -8.00 1.13
C GLY A 133 2.05 -7.81 2.05
N SER A 134 2.49 -8.85 2.77
CA SER A 134 3.71 -8.85 3.60
C SER A 134 4.72 -9.96 3.28
N GLY A 135 4.39 -10.86 2.34
CA GLY A 135 5.25 -11.98 1.91
C GLY A 135 5.56 -13.04 2.98
N LEU A 136 5.00 -12.93 4.19
CA LEU A 136 5.34 -13.77 5.34
C LEU A 136 4.13 -14.61 5.79
N THR A 137 4.32 -15.92 5.86
CA THR A 137 3.27 -16.88 6.20
C THR A 137 2.83 -16.75 7.66
N ALA A 138 1.51 -16.74 7.87
CA ALA A 138 0.86 -16.62 9.18
C ALA A 138 1.27 -17.73 10.15
N GLY A 139 1.42 -17.39 11.44
CA GLY A 139 1.59 -18.34 12.53
C GLY A 139 0.31 -19.15 12.79
N LYS A 140 0.46 -20.44 13.16
CA LYS A 140 -0.64 -21.41 13.35
C LYS A 140 -1.32 -21.33 14.73
N PRO A 141 -2.67 -21.34 14.83
CA PRO A 141 -3.44 -21.70 16.01
C PRO A 141 -4.17 -23.06 15.87
N ALA A 142 -4.83 -23.53 16.95
CA ALA A 142 -5.29 -24.91 17.12
C ALA A 142 -6.77 -25.19 16.71
N ASP A 143 -6.96 -26.30 15.97
CA ASP A 143 -8.17 -27.11 15.63
C ASP A 143 -9.56 -26.42 15.48
N THR A 144 -10.03 -26.29 14.24
CA THR A 144 -11.30 -25.65 13.81
C THR A 144 -12.44 -26.62 13.44
N SER A 145 -12.24 -27.93 13.55
CA SER A 145 -13.11 -28.97 12.96
C SER A 145 -14.54 -29.06 13.53
N ALA A 146 -14.75 -28.77 14.82
CA ALA A 146 -16.05 -28.92 15.48
C ALA A 146 -17.11 -27.85 15.11
N ARG A 147 -16.67 -26.66 14.66
CA ARG A 147 -17.55 -25.53 14.34
C ARG A 147 -18.27 -25.75 13.01
N GLU A 148 -17.57 -26.31 12.04
CA GLU A 148 -18.12 -26.59 10.70
C GLU A 148 -19.29 -27.59 10.76
N VAL A 149 -19.17 -28.63 11.59
CA VAL A 149 -20.23 -29.63 11.81
C VAL A 149 -21.50 -29.00 12.38
N LYS A 150 -21.37 -28.00 13.27
CA LYS A 150 -22.52 -27.32 13.89
C LYS A 150 -23.22 -26.39 12.90
N ARG A 151 -22.46 -25.71 12.03
CA ARG A 151 -22.99 -24.82 10.98
C ARG A 151 -23.81 -25.58 9.94
N GLN A 152 -23.30 -26.69 9.42
CA GLN A 152 -24.03 -27.49 8.42
C GLN A 152 -25.38 -28.00 8.94
N LYS A 153 -25.46 -28.33 10.24
CA LYS A 153 -26.73 -28.72 10.88
C LYS A 153 -27.75 -27.58 10.92
N LEU A 154 -27.33 -26.34 11.12
CA LEU A 154 -28.24 -25.18 11.19
C LEU A 154 -28.73 -24.74 9.82
N LEU A 155 -27.87 -24.75 8.80
CA LEU A 155 -28.26 -24.47 7.42
C LEU A 155 -29.30 -25.47 6.91
N ARG A 156 -29.14 -26.75 7.24
CA ARG A 156 -30.13 -27.78 6.92
C ARG A 156 -31.48 -27.50 7.61
N LYS A 157 -31.48 -27.13 8.89
CA LYS A 157 -32.69 -26.76 9.62
C LYS A 157 -33.39 -25.52 9.02
N GLN A 158 -32.62 -24.55 8.54
CA GLN A 158 -33.15 -23.36 7.88
C GLN A 158 -33.91 -23.71 6.59
N GLN A 159 -33.33 -24.56 5.75
CA GLN A 159 -33.96 -25.03 4.52
C GLN A 159 -35.25 -25.82 4.80
N GLU A 160 -35.22 -26.69 5.81
CA GLU A 160 -36.39 -27.48 6.22
C GLU A 160 -37.56 -26.59 6.70
N GLU A 161 -37.28 -25.54 7.50
CA GLU A 161 -38.31 -24.60 7.95
C GLU A 161 -38.78 -23.63 6.86
N GLN A 162 -37.94 -23.24 5.90
CA GLN A 162 -38.38 -22.45 4.72
C GLN A 162 -39.36 -23.25 3.85
N ALA A 163 -39.04 -24.50 3.54
CA ALA A 163 -39.94 -25.38 2.78
C ALA A 163 -41.26 -25.64 3.53
N ARG A 164 -41.23 -25.60 4.88
CA ARG A 164 -42.43 -25.69 5.72
C ARG A 164 -43.29 -24.42 5.63
N LEU A 165 -42.66 -23.24 5.65
CA LEU A 165 -43.36 -21.95 5.53
C LEU A 165 -44.09 -21.81 4.17
N GLU A 166 -43.50 -22.31 3.10
CA GLU A 166 -44.07 -22.28 1.75
C GLU A 166 -45.30 -23.19 1.59
N LYS A 167 -45.38 -24.28 2.35
CA LYS A 167 -46.52 -25.22 2.34
C LYS A 167 -47.71 -24.75 3.19
N LEU A 168 -47.54 -23.69 3.99
CA LEU A 168 -48.61 -23.17 4.84
C LEU A 168 -49.56 -22.26 4.05
N SER A 169 -50.86 -22.56 4.13
CA SER A 169 -51.94 -21.78 3.53
C SER A 169 -51.91 -20.31 3.98
N ALA A 170 -52.33 -19.40 3.10
CA ALA A 170 -52.40 -17.97 3.39
C ALA A 170 -53.30 -17.62 4.59
N ASN A 171 -54.25 -18.50 4.93
CA ASN A 171 -55.17 -18.31 6.05
C ASN A 171 -54.64 -18.85 7.39
N ASP A 172 -53.48 -19.54 7.42
CA ASP A 172 -52.85 -20.04 8.65
C ASP A 172 -51.78 -19.06 9.14
N GLU A 173 -52.25 -17.91 9.62
CA GLU A 173 -51.38 -16.83 10.06
C GLU A 173 -50.57 -17.19 11.32
N SER A 174 -51.14 -18.05 12.17
CA SER A 174 -50.47 -18.57 13.37
C SER A 174 -49.29 -19.48 13.03
N GLY A 175 -49.49 -20.45 12.13
CA GLY A 175 -48.43 -21.35 11.66
C GLY A 175 -47.31 -20.60 10.94
N ARG A 176 -47.67 -19.62 10.11
CA ARG A 176 -46.70 -18.78 9.38
C ARG A 176 -45.90 -17.90 10.34
N ARG A 177 -46.51 -17.35 11.38
CA ARG A 177 -45.82 -16.59 12.44
C ARG A 177 -44.82 -17.46 13.19
N ALA A 178 -45.24 -18.65 13.63
CA ALA A 178 -44.37 -19.57 14.36
C ALA A 178 -43.17 -20.06 13.51
N SER A 179 -43.35 -20.25 12.20
CA SER A 179 -42.24 -20.63 11.31
C SER A 179 -41.30 -19.47 11.03
N ARG A 180 -41.81 -18.23 10.92
CA ARG A 180 -40.98 -17.01 10.86
C ARG A 180 -40.15 -16.83 12.12
N ASP A 181 -40.72 -17.04 13.31
CA ASP A 181 -40.01 -16.92 14.58
C ASP A 181 -38.86 -17.95 14.68
N ARG A 182 -39.06 -19.18 14.22
CA ARG A 182 -37.99 -20.20 14.16
C ARG A 182 -36.90 -19.88 13.14
N LEU A 183 -37.27 -19.32 11.98
CA LEU A 183 -36.29 -18.85 11.00
C LEU A 183 -35.45 -17.69 11.56
N ILE A 184 -36.05 -16.79 12.33
CA ILE A 184 -35.35 -15.72 13.04
C ILE A 184 -34.37 -16.31 14.07
N ASP A 185 -34.77 -17.31 14.86
CA ASP A 185 -33.90 -17.95 15.86
C ASP A 185 -32.74 -18.77 15.23
N ILE A 186 -33.00 -19.48 14.14
CA ILE A 186 -31.97 -20.16 13.35
C ILE A 186 -31.01 -19.15 12.74
N GLN A 187 -31.53 -18.04 12.21
CA GLN A 187 -30.72 -16.96 11.67
C GLN A 187 -29.88 -16.30 12.77
N GLN A 188 -30.43 -16.03 13.95
CA GLN A 188 -29.67 -15.53 15.09
C GLN A 188 -28.58 -16.51 15.56
N SER A 189 -28.84 -17.82 15.50
CA SER A 189 -27.84 -18.85 15.81
C SER A 189 -26.74 -18.97 14.76
N LEU A 190 -27.07 -18.77 13.48
CA LEU A 190 -26.12 -18.66 12.39
C LEU A 190 -25.32 -17.36 12.50
N ASP A 191 -25.96 -16.23 12.76
CA ASP A 191 -25.33 -14.93 12.99
C ASP A 191 -24.42 -14.98 14.23
N ALA A 192 -24.78 -15.72 15.27
CA ALA A 192 -23.91 -15.96 16.43
C ALA A 192 -22.71 -16.86 16.10
N LEU A 193 -22.85 -17.79 15.14
CA LEU A 193 -21.73 -18.60 14.61
C LEU A 193 -20.90 -17.84 13.57
N ASP A 194 -21.48 -16.91 12.83
CA ASP A 194 -20.89 -16.15 11.74
C ASP A 194 -20.33 -14.80 12.22
N SER A 195 -20.70 -14.35 13.43
CA SER A 195 -20.14 -13.15 14.09
C SER A 195 -18.75 -13.36 14.70
N GLY A 196 -18.05 -14.44 14.31
CA GLY A 196 -16.63 -14.63 14.61
C GLY A 196 -16.28 -15.05 16.04
N TYR A 197 -17.12 -14.81 17.05
CA TYR A 197 -16.71 -14.91 18.45
C TYR A 197 -16.39 -16.33 18.94
N THR A 198 -15.15 -16.53 19.37
CA THR A 198 -14.77 -17.61 20.26
C THR A 198 -15.22 -17.26 21.69
N LYS A 199 -16.02 -18.15 22.31
CA LYS A 199 -15.97 -18.38 23.78
C LYS A 199 -14.77 -19.28 24.15
N GLY A 200 -13.87 -19.52 23.21
CA GLY A 200 -12.65 -20.29 23.35
C GLY A 200 -11.43 -19.42 23.66
N SER A 201 -10.32 -20.08 23.97
CA SER A 201 -9.09 -19.49 24.50
C SER A 201 -8.17 -18.83 23.48
N ASP A 202 -8.59 -18.54 22.24
CA ASP A 202 -7.75 -17.97 21.17
C ASP A 202 -8.41 -16.72 20.56
N SER A 203 -7.81 -15.55 20.78
CA SER A 203 -8.28 -14.23 20.33
C SER A 203 -7.17 -13.35 19.73
N GLY A 204 -6.11 -13.97 19.20
CA GLY A 204 -5.09 -13.29 18.39
C GLY A 204 -3.94 -12.61 19.15
N GLY A 205 -3.61 -13.02 20.38
CA GLY A 205 -2.38 -12.58 21.04
C GLY A 205 -1.15 -13.33 20.53
N THR A 206 0.03 -12.69 20.63
CA THR A 206 1.28 -13.27 20.12
C THR A 206 2.09 -13.93 21.22
N VAL A 207 3.01 -14.81 20.84
CA VAL A 207 4.00 -15.39 21.77
C VAL A 207 4.86 -14.30 22.42
N GLN A 208 5.06 -13.16 21.74
CA GLN A 208 5.90 -12.06 22.22
C GLN A 208 5.21 -11.16 23.26
N ASP A 209 3.88 -11.07 23.26
CA ASP A 209 3.13 -10.38 24.32
C ASP A 209 1.76 -11.06 24.57
N PRO A 210 1.73 -12.09 25.44
CA PRO A 210 0.52 -12.88 25.71
C PRO A 210 -0.64 -12.04 26.28
N ASN A 211 -0.35 -10.90 26.92
CA ASN A 211 -1.38 -10.02 27.47
C ASN A 211 -2.18 -9.31 26.38
N GLU A 212 -1.66 -9.21 25.15
CA GLU A 212 -2.39 -8.62 24.02
C GLU A 212 -3.63 -9.41 23.68
N GLN A 213 -3.63 -10.71 23.92
CA GLN A 213 -4.81 -11.54 23.74
C GLN A 213 -5.99 -11.02 24.57
N VAL A 214 -5.69 -10.62 25.81
CA VAL A 214 -6.66 -10.04 26.74
C VAL A 214 -7.13 -8.68 26.22
N LYS A 215 -6.20 -7.82 25.76
CA LYS A 215 -6.53 -6.49 25.21
C LYS A 215 -7.42 -6.55 23.98
N THR A 216 -7.11 -7.45 23.04
CA THR A 216 -7.93 -7.66 21.84
C THR A 216 -9.32 -8.15 22.20
N ARG A 217 -9.42 -9.11 23.13
CA ARG A 217 -10.72 -9.57 23.64
C ARG A 217 -11.50 -8.45 24.34
N ASP A 218 -10.82 -7.63 25.13
CA ASP A 218 -11.42 -6.52 25.86
C ASP A 218 -11.97 -5.45 24.92
N TRP A 219 -11.19 -5.09 23.89
CA TRP A 219 -11.63 -4.19 22.82
C TRP A 219 -12.93 -4.64 22.16
N HIS A 220 -12.97 -5.90 21.69
CA HIS A 220 -14.15 -6.46 21.04
C HIS A 220 -15.34 -6.50 22.00
N ARG A 221 -15.12 -6.81 23.29
CA ARG A 221 -16.19 -6.68 24.30
C ARG A 221 -16.70 -5.24 24.35
N TRP A 222 -15.84 -4.23 24.49
CA TRP A 222 -16.25 -2.84 24.67
C TRP A 222 -17.10 -2.31 23.51
N VAL A 223 -16.68 -2.62 22.28
CA VAL A 223 -17.33 -2.16 21.05
C VAL A 223 -18.66 -2.88 20.82
N HIS A 224 -18.74 -4.20 21.06
CA HIS A 224 -19.93 -4.99 20.71
C HIS A 224 -20.98 -5.08 21.83
N SER A 225 -20.58 -4.97 23.09
CA SER A 225 -21.51 -4.95 24.24
C SER A 225 -22.11 -3.57 24.52
N ARG A 226 -21.66 -2.52 23.79
CA ARG A 226 -21.96 -1.10 24.07
C ARG A 226 -21.52 -0.62 25.45
N GLU A 227 -20.57 -1.31 26.09
CA GLU A 227 -19.88 -0.82 27.30
C GLU A 227 -19.17 0.53 27.02
N ALA A 228 -18.68 0.74 25.78
CA ALA A 228 -18.16 2.02 25.31
C ALA A 228 -19.19 2.74 24.43
N ARG A 229 -20.08 3.54 25.03
CA ARG A 229 -21.18 4.20 24.30
C ARG A 229 -20.73 5.21 23.24
N ASN A 230 -19.52 5.78 23.41
CA ASN A 230 -18.97 6.80 22.50
C ASN A 230 -17.98 6.23 21.48
N ILE A 231 -17.88 4.90 21.34
CA ILE A 231 -17.10 4.25 20.29
C ILE A 231 -18.05 3.66 19.25
N GLU A 232 -17.91 4.10 18.00
CA GLU A 232 -18.47 3.44 16.83
C GLU A 232 -17.33 2.84 16.01
N PHE A 233 -17.28 1.51 15.94
CA PHE A 233 -16.38 0.77 15.07
C PHE A 233 -17.17 0.19 13.91
N ARG A 234 -16.70 0.38 12.68
CA ARG A 234 -17.34 -0.10 11.47
C ARG A 234 -16.33 -0.69 10.53
N THR A 235 -16.80 -1.66 9.76
CA THR A 235 -16.05 -2.22 8.66
C THR A 235 -16.66 -1.81 7.32
N ARG A 236 -15.84 -1.72 6.28
CA ARG A 236 -16.26 -1.35 4.91
C ARG A 236 -15.76 -2.38 3.90
N ASP A 237 -16.66 -2.79 3.00
CA ASP A 237 -16.37 -3.52 1.76
C ASP A 237 -16.92 -2.71 0.55
N PHE A 238 -16.42 -2.98 -0.65
CA PHE A 238 -16.99 -2.52 -1.91
C PHE A 238 -18.06 -3.51 -2.35
N GLU A 239 -19.33 -3.10 -2.40
CA GLU A 239 -20.40 -4.01 -2.80
C GLU A 239 -20.34 -4.36 -4.30
N PHE A 240 -20.70 -5.61 -4.63
CA PHE A 240 -20.62 -6.12 -6.01
C PHE A 240 -21.72 -5.53 -6.93
N ILE A 241 -22.94 -5.38 -6.39
CA ILE A 241 -24.08 -4.76 -7.08
C ILE A 241 -24.31 -3.38 -6.47
N GLY A 242 -24.69 -2.42 -7.31
CA GLY A 242 -24.79 -1.04 -6.89
C GLY A 242 -25.78 -0.78 -5.75
N GLN A 243 -25.41 0.10 -4.81
CA GLN A 243 -26.31 0.57 -3.76
C GLN A 243 -27.11 1.78 -4.20
N LEU A 244 -28.40 1.78 -3.85
CA LEU A 244 -29.20 2.99 -3.82
C LEU A 244 -28.81 3.79 -2.56
N THR A 245 -28.24 4.97 -2.73
CA THR A 245 -27.95 5.89 -1.62
C THR A 245 -28.82 7.14 -1.76
N TYR A 246 -29.11 7.80 -0.64
CA TYR A 246 -29.91 9.03 -0.61
C TYR A 246 -29.07 10.19 -0.06
N ASP A 247 -28.87 11.22 -0.87
CA ASP A 247 -28.17 12.46 -0.53
C ASP A 247 -29.21 13.59 -0.34
N ASP A 248 -29.09 14.37 0.74
CA ASP A 248 -29.98 15.49 1.05
C ASP A 248 -29.95 16.59 -0.02
N GLN A 249 -28.83 16.73 -0.75
CA GLN A 249 -28.69 17.71 -1.84
C GLN A 249 -29.09 17.17 -3.21
N ASN A 250 -28.95 15.86 -3.45
CA ASN A 250 -29.04 15.26 -4.79
C ASN A 250 -30.07 14.12 -4.93
N GLY A 251 -30.80 13.77 -3.86
CA GLY A 251 -31.81 12.72 -3.84
C GLY A 251 -31.24 11.29 -3.93
N LEU A 252 -32.04 10.36 -4.47
CA LEU A 252 -31.65 8.95 -4.65
C LEU A 252 -30.63 8.81 -5.80
N ARG A 253 -29.44 8.30 -5.52
CA ARG A 253 -28.42 7.93 -6.50
C ARG A 253 -28.12 6.45 -6.46
N MET A 254 -27.93 5.85 -7.63
CA MET A 254 -27.44 4.49 -7.77
C MET A 254 -25.92 4.53 -7.89
N HIS A 255 -25.22 4.03 -6.87
CA HIS A 255 -23.78 3.85 -6.92
C HIS A 255 -23.47 2.53 -7.57
N TRP A 256 -22.88 2.54 -8.75
CA TRP A 256 -22.36 1.33 -9.38
C TRP A 256 -21.13 0.88 -8.59
N GLY A 257 -21.23 -0.23 -7.85
CA GLY A 257 -20.14 -0.78 -7.02
C GLY A 257 -19.00 -1.33 -7.88
N ARG A 258 -18.59 -2.58 -7.68
CA ARG A 258 -17.50 -3.21 -8.45
C ARG A 258 -17.68 -3.17 -9.98
N LEU A 259 -18.91 -3.12 -10.49
CA LEU A 259 -19.21 -3.00 -11.93
C LEU A 259 -18.71 -1.68 -12.57
N ALA A 260 -18.62 -0.59 -11.80
CA ALA A 260 -18.07 0.66 -12.32
C ALA A 260 -16.57 0.55 -12.62
N ILE A 261 -15.85 -0.20 -11.78
CA ILE A 261 -14.41 -0.47 -11.93
C ILE A 261 -14.19 -1.23 -13.25
N LEU A 262 -14.93 -2.32 -13.46
CA LEU A 262 -14.85 -3.12 -14.67
C LEU A 262 -15.19 -2.30 -15.93
N TRP A 263 -16.29 -1.56 -15.91
CA TRP A 263 -16.70 -0.75 -17.06
C TRP A 263 -15.69 0.36 -17.41
N ARG A 264 -14.99 0.89 -16.41
CA ARG A 264 -13.92 1.88 -16.61
C ARG A 264 -12.64 1.27 -17.18
N LEU A 265 -12.21 0.13 -16.66
CA LEU A 265 -11.06 -0.61 -17.22
C LEU A 265 -11.30 -0.98 -18.69
N LEU A 266 -12.55 -1.32 -19.05
CA LEU A 266 -12.96 -1.58 -20.44
C LEU A 266 -13.01 -0.33 -21.35
N LYS A 267 -13.02 0.88 -20.78
CA LYS A 267 -13.24 2.16 -21.49
C LYS A 267 -11.96 2.98 -21.69
N ASP A 268 -10.86 2.33 -22.04
CA ASP A 268 -9.60 2.95 -22.48
C ASP A 268 -8.63 3.49 -21.40
N GLU A 269 -8.88 3.31 -20.09
CA GLU A 269 -7.89 3.72 -19.07
C GLU A 269 -6.78 2.68 -18.78
N SER A 270 -6.77 1.52 -19.46
CA SER A 270 -5.72 0.50 -19.30
C SER A 270 -5.44 -0.21 -20.62
N HIS A 271 -4.53 0.33 -21.42
CA HIS A 271 -4.18 -0.23 -22.73
C HIS A 271 -3.39 -1.56 -22.64
N ASP A 272 -2.84 -1.88 -21.47
CA ASP A 272 -1.93 -3.02 -21.26
C ASP A 272 -2.45 -4.07 -20.25
N VAL A 273 -3.73 -4.04 -19.85
CA VAL A 273 -4.31 -4.99 -18.87
C VAL A 273 -5.26 -5.97 -19.56
N SER A 274 -5.06 -7.28 -19.37
CA SER A 274 -5.93 -8.29 -19.97
C SER A 274 -7.34 -8.29 -19.35
N PHE A 275 -8.37 -8.71 -20.11
CA PHE A 275 -9.75 -8.78 -19.60
C PHE A 275 -9.88 -9.59 -18.30
N MET A 276 -9.10 -10.68 -18.14
CA MET A 276 -9.08 -11.49 -16.92
C MET A 276 -8.49 -10.74 -15.72
N GLN A 277 -7.43 -9.96 -15.92
CA GLN A 277 -6.88 -9.08 -14.87
C GLN A 277 -7.88 -7.97 -14.52
N MET A 278 -8.55 -7.37 -15.51
CA MET A 278 -9.61 -6.39 -15.25
C MET A 278 -10.73 -6.96 -14.38
N MET A 279 -11.13 -8.21 -14.63
CA MET A 279 -12.10 -8.93 -13.81
C MET A 279 -11.60 -9.11 -12.38
N LEU A 280 -10.34 -9.53 -12.17
CA LEU A 280 -9.74 -9.71 -10.84
C LEU A 280 -9.63 -8.39 -10.07
N LEU A 281 -9.10 -7.33 -10.70
CA LEU A 281 -9.03 -5.98 -10.16
C LEU A 281 -10.39 -5.44 -9.70
N SER A 282 -11.45 -5.75 -10.45
CA SER A 282 -12.81 -5.36 -10.10
C SER A 282 -13.39 -6.21 -8.96
N LEU A 283 -12.94 -7.46 -8.80
CA LEU A 283 -13.44 -8.39 -7.79
C LEU A 283 -12.82 -8.20 -6.41
N PHE A 284 -11.63 -7.59 -6.29
CA PHE A 284 -10.92 -7.46 -5.01
C PHE A 284 -10.38 -6.05 -4.67
N PRO A 285 -11.11 -4.95 -4.94
CA PRO A 285 -10.66 -3.63 -4.48
C PRO A 285 -10.62 -3.58 -2.94
N SER A 286 -9.57 -2.95 -2.40
CA SER A 286 -9.39 -2.77 -0.95
C SER A 286 -9.51 -1.30 -0.52
N HIS A 287 -9.98 -1.07 0.72
CA HIS A 287 -10.08 0.27 1.28
C HIS A 287 -8.76 0.61 1.96
N HIS A 288 -7.82 1.08 1.15
CA HIS A 288 -6.41 1.11 1.50
C HIS A 288 -5.92 2.46 2.05
N GLN A 289 -6.83 3.41 2.23
CA GLN A 289 -6.55 4.71 2.86
C GLN A 289 -6.18 4.54 4.35
N LYS A 290 -5.31 5.43 4.85
CA LYS A 290 -4.89 5.44 6.27
C LYS A 290 -4.81 6.90 6.73
N THR A 291 -5.82 7.34 7.47
CA THR A 291 -5.95 8.74 7.91
C THR A 291 -6.48 8.84 9.33
N LEU A 292 -6.11 9.92 10.01
CA LEU A 292 -6.65 10.29 11.32
C LEU A 292 -7.05 11.77 11.27
N VAL A 293 -8.21 12.10 11.81
CA VAL A 293 -8.65 13.48 12.05
C VAL A 293 -9.15 13.58 13.49
N VAL A 294 -8.66 14.55 14.24
CA VAL A 294 -9.08 14.80 15.63
C VAL A 294 -9.67 16.20 15.78
N ASP A 295 -10.70 16.31 16.62
CA ASP A 295 -11.35 17.56 17.01
C ASP A 295 -11.73 18.49 15.84
N TYR A 296 -12.17 17.93 14.70
CA TYR A 296 -12.47 18.69 13.47
C TYR A 296 -13.42 19.89 13.69
N MET A 297 -14.39 19.74 14.60
CA MET A 297 -15.38 20.78 14.92
C MET A 297 -14.82 21.96 15.75
N ASP A 298 -13.57 21.87 16.20
CA ASP A 298 -12.82 22.94 16.88
C ASP A 298 -11.59 23.31 16.02
N PRO A 299 -11.73 24.24 15.05
CA PRO A 299 -10.66 24.54 14.08
C PRO A 299 -9.32 24.93 14.69
N GLN A 300 -9.31 25.45 15.92
CA GLN A 300 -8.07 25.81 16.62
C GLN A 300 -7.29 24.58 17.09
N LYS A 301 -7.99 23.49 17.43
CA LYS A 301 -7.43 22.22 17.89
C LYS A 301 -7.40 21.12 16.84
N ALA A 302 -8.07 21.31 15.71
CA ALA A 302 -8.13 20.30 14.66
C ALA A 302 -6.72 19.92 14.18
N GLU A 303 -6.43 18.63 14.21
CA GLU A 303 -5.19 18.03 13.68
C GLU A 303 -5.53 16.80 12.85
N GLY A 304 -4.64 16.39 11.95
CA GLY A 304 -4.81 15.15 11.21
C GLY A 304 -3.51 14.53 10.75
N LEU A 305 -3.62 13.32 10.22
CA LEU A 305 -2.51 12.59 9.61
C LEU A 305 -2.94 11.94 8.28
N VAL A 306 -2.00 11.92 7.35
CA VAL A 306 -2.03 11.11 6.12
C VAL A 306 -0.88 10.11 6.22
N MET A 307 -1.16 8.82 6.10
CA MET A 307 -0.21 7.77 6.49
C MET A 307 -0.01 6.72 5.39
N GLY A 308 1.21 6.21 5.27
CA GLY A 308 1.48 4.90 4.67
C GLY A 308 1.29 3.75 5.67
N HIS A 309 1.49 4.04 6.97
CA HIS A 309 1.45 3.07 8.06
C HIS A 309 0.05 2.53 8.36
N ASN A 310 -0.08 1.20 8.45
CA ASN A 310 -1.22 0.56 9.10
C ASN A 310 -1.10 0.66 10.62
N LEU A 311 -2.23 0.67 11.33
CA LEU A 311 -2.23 0.61 12.80
C LEU A 311 -2.11 -0.83 13.28
N GLN A 312 -1.01 -1.48 12.90
CA GLN A 312 -0.63 -2.84 13.28
C GLN A 312 0.78 -2.85 13.88
N ARG A 313 1.04 -3.75 14.84
CA ARG A 313 2.32 -3.84 15.58
C ARG A 313 3.57 -3.97 14.73
N ASN A 314 3.50 -4.71 13.62
CA ASN A 314 4.68 -5.02 12.80
C ASN A 314 5.16 -3.80 11.99
N TYR A 315 4.34 -2.75 11.92
CA TYR A 315 4.68 -1.47 11.30
C TYR A 315 5.46 -0.55 12.25
N TRP A 316 5.66 -0.94 13.51
CA TRP A 316 6.50 -0.17 14.44
C TRP A 316 7.97 -0.45 14.13
N ASP A 317 8.74 0.60 13.85
CA ASP A 317 10.19 0.56 13.71
C ASP A 317 10.78 1.94 13.99
N THR A 318 12.09 1.97 14.21
CA THR A 318 12.90 3.18 14.34
C THR A 318 13.72 3.39 13.07
N THR A 319 14.22 4.61 12.89
CA THR A 319 15.13 4.95 11.78
C THR A 319 16.47 4.21 11.81
N ALA A 320 16.80 3.53 12.91
CA ALA A 320 17.99 2.69 13.01
C ALA A 320 17.82 1.33 12.32
N HIS A 321 16.57 0.89 12.10
CA HIS A 321 16.23 -0.41 11.50
C HIS A 321 17.05 -1.56 12.07
N ALA A 322 17.16 -1.64 13.40
CA ALA A 322 18.05 -2.58 14.06
C ALA A 322 17.74 -4.03 13.63
N TYR A 323 18.79 -4.79 13.32
CA TYR A 323 18.66 -6.17 12.84
C TYR A 323 17.87 -7.06 13.82
N ASP A 324 18.18 -6.94 15.11
CA ASP A 324 17.51 -7.60 16.23
C ASP A 324 16.78 -6.58 17.11
N ASP A 325 15.73 -5.96 16.57
CA ASP A 325 14.94 -4.98 17.31
C ASP A 325 13.96 -5.63 18.29
N ALA A 326 14.45 -5.91 19.51
CA ALA A 326 13.62 -6.40 20.61
C ALA A 326 12.55 -5.38 21.05
N ALA A 327 12.81 -4.08 20.89
CA ALA A 327 11.84 -3.03 21.21
C ALA A 327 10.68 -3.03 20.22
N GLY A 328 10.94 -3.44 18.97
CA GLY A 328 10.00 -3.62 17.88
C GLY A 328 8.96 -4.72 18.08
N LYS A 329 9.15 -5.66 19.01
CA LYS A 329 8.19 -6.74 19.35
C LYS A 329 7.44 -7.30 18.12
N ARG A 330 8.15 -7.48 17.01
CA ARG A 330 7.56 -7.88 15.73
C ARG A 330 7.33 -9.37 15.72
N ASP A 331 6.25 -9.81 15.08
CA ASP A 331 5.94 -11.22 14.97
C ASP A 331 7.07 -12.01 14.30
N LEU A 332 7.17 -13.30 14.64
CA LEU A 332 8.17 -14.18 14.03
C LEU A 332 8.02 -14.16 12.50
N GLY A 333 9.12 -13.88 11.81
CA GLY A 333 9.14 -13.72 10.35
C GLY A 333 9.24 -12.26 9.91
N PHE A 334 8.80 -11.29 10.72
CA PHE A 334 8.85 -9.87 10.35
C PHE A 334 10.24 -9.26 10.61
N GLY A 335 10.77 -8.58 9.61
CA GLY A 335 12.00 -7.80 9.69
C GLY A 335 11.76 -6.32 10.02
N PRO A 336 12.82 -5.50 9.97
CA PRO A 336 12.70 -4.04 10.00
C PRO A 336 11.76 -3.52 8.91
N TRP A 337 11.11 -2.40 9.17
CA TRP A 337 10.02 -1.85 8.38
C TRP A 337 10.23 -0.34 8.16
N GLN A 338 10.36 0.05 6.90
CA GLN A 338 10.49 1.44 6.47
C GLN A 338 9.16 1.93 5.92
N ASP A 339 8.60 2.98 6.51
CA ASP A 339 7.35 3.58 6.05
C ASP A 339 7.29 5.05 6.48
N LEU A 340 6.40 5.82 5.87
CA LEU A 340 6.35 7.28 5.97
C LEU A 340 4.92 7.76 6.24
N SER A 341 4.81 8.81 7.04
CA SER A 341 3.54 9.48 7.35
C SER A 341 3.75 11.00 7.41
N LEU A 342 2.65 11.74 7.35
CA LEU A 342 2.63 13.18 7.54
C LEU A 342 1.61 13.54 8.61
N HIS A 343 2.05 14.33 9.57
CA HIS A 343 1.13 15.15 10.36
C HIS A 343 0.76 16.40 9.59
N VAL A 344 -0.52 16.76 9.64
CA VAL A 344 -1.11 17.77 8.79
C VAL A 344 -1.98 18.70 9.63
N LEU A 345 -1.78 20.00 9.42
CA LEU A 345 -2.60 21.09 9.94
C LEU A 345 -3.03 21.97 8.78
N GLY A 346 -4.18 22.63 8.93
CA GLY A 346 -4.62 23.64 7.98
C GLY A 346 -5.87 23.26 7.18
N PRO A 347 -6.20 24.03 6.14
CA PRO A 347 -7.42 23.84 5.35
C PRO A 347 -7.60 22.46 4.73
N VAL A 348 -6.53 21.71 4.43
CA VAL A 348 -6.63 20.32 3.94
C VAL A 348 -7.32 19.36 4.93
N LEU A 349 -7.44 19.71 6.21
CA LEU A 349 -8.24 18.93 7.17
C LEU A 349 -9.72 18.92 6.80
N PHE A 350 -10.21 19.93 6.09
CA PHE A 350 -11.56 19.92 5.51
C PHE A 350 -11.72 18.75 4.54
N ASP A 351 -10.75 18.53 3.65
CA ASP A 351 -10.78 17.49 2.64
C ASP A 351 -10.65 16.10 3.25
N LEU A 352 -9.77 15.94 4.25
CA LEU A 352 -9.65 14.69 5.02
C LEU A 352 -10.96 14.36 5.77
N ASN A 353 -11.57 15.36 6.40
CA ASN A 353 -12.85 15.19 7.08
C ASN A 353 -13.97 14.87 6.08
N HIS A 354 -14.04 15.57 4.96
CA HIS A 354 -15.05 15.28 3.93
C HIS A 354 -14.91 13.85 3.39
N ASN A 355 -13.67 13.41 3.13
CA ASN A 355 -13.39 12.04 2.74
C ASN A 355 -13.84 11.03 3.81
N PHE A 356 -13.54 11.30 5.09
CA PHE A 356 -14.01 10.47 6.20
C PHE A 356 -15.54 10.41 6.28
N CYS A 357 -16.22 11.57 6.29
CA CYS A 357 -17.68 11.65 6.36
C CYS A 357 -18.34 10.90 5.21
N ASN A 358 -17.87 11.08 3.97
CA ASN A 358 -18.40 10.35 2.82
C ASN A 358 -18.22 8.84 2.99
N ALA A 359 -17.05 8.41 3.46
CA ALA A 359 -16.78 7.00 3.69
C ALA A 359 -17.66 6.42 4.82
N TRP A 360 -17.82 7.18 5.90
CA TRP A 360 -18.60 6.84 7.07
C TRP A 360 -20.11 6.77 6.78
N ASP A 361 -20.64 7.76 6.09
CA ASP A 361 -22.06 7.83 5.74
C ASP A 361 -22.45 6.70 4.78
N LYS A 362 -21.56 6.33 3.84
CA LYS A 362 -21.75 5.15 2.98
C LYS A 362 -21.73 3.82 3.73
N SER A 363 -20.98 3.71 4.83
CA SER A 363 -21.03 2.51 5.69
C SER A 363 -22.34 2.39 6.49
N SER A 364 -23.22 3.40 6.45
CA SER A 364 -24.49 3.42 7.17
C SER A 364 -25.64 2.95 6.28
N SER A 365 -26.57 2.16 6.84
CA SER A 365 -27.85 1.85 6.17
C SER A 365 -28.58 3.13 5.74
N TRP A 366 -29.12 3.15 4.52
CA TRP A 366 -29.89 4.26 3.97
C TRP A 366 -31.07 4.68 4.86
N ILE A 367 -31.68 3.73 5.57
CA ILE A 367 -32.76 3.99 6.54
C ILE A 367 -32.23 4.82 7.71
N ARG A 368 -31.07 4.46 8.27
CA ARG A 368 -30.45 5.20 9.38
C ARG A 368 -30.10 6.63 8.96
N ARG A 369 -29.61 6.84 7.73
CA ARG A 369 -29.30 8.17 7.17
C ARG A 369 -30.54 9.05 7.06
N MET A 370 -31.63 8.50 6.54
CA MET A 370 -32.89 9.23 6.38
C MET A 370 -33.44 9.76 7.72
N PHE A 371 -33.27 9.01 8.82
CA PHE A 371 -33.82 9.39 10.13
C PHE A 371 -32.85 10.14 11.05
N LYS A 372 -31.53 10.02 10.85
CA LYS A 372 -30.53 10.66 11.72
C LYS A 372 -29.70 11.76 11.05
N GLY A 373 -29.82 11.95 9.74
CA GLY A 373 -28.93 12.84 8.98
C GLY A 373 -27.61 12.17 8.60
N THR A 374 -26.68 12.96 8.05
CA THR A 374 -25.34 12.52 7.63
C THR A 374 -24.28 13.22 8.46
N LEU A 375 -23.16 12.56 8.72
CA LEU A 375 -22.04 13.19 9.41
C LEU A 375 -21.51 14.39 8.60
N ASN A 376 -21.59 14.30 7.26
CA ASN A 376 -21.22 15.40 6.39
C ASN A 376 -22.12 16.64 6.60
N SER A 377 -23.43 16.48 6.76
CA SER A 377 -24.33 17.62 7.00
C SER A 377 -24.10 18.25 8.38
N GLU A 378 -23.89 17.44 9.41
CA GLU A 378 -23.56 17.89 10.77
C GLU A 378 -22.29 18.76 10.80
N ARG A 379 -21.29 18.42 9.97
CA ARG A 379 -19.97 19.06 9.96
C ARG A 379 -19.81 20.16 8.91
N SER A 380 -20.83 20.39 8.08
CA SER A 380 -20.83 21.38 6.99
C SER A 380 -20.69 22.85 7.45
N ALA A 381 -20.89 23.11 8.74
CA ALA A 381 -20.71 24.41 9.38
C ALA A 381 -19.23 24.85 9.43
N VAL A 382 -18.29 23.90 9.55
CA VAL A 382 -16.85 24.21 9.51
C VAL A 382 -16.45 24.49 8.07
N LYS A 383 -15.85 25.65 7.82
CA LYS A 383 -15.40 26.07 6.48
C LYS A 383 -13.87 25.98 6.39
N PRO A 384 -13.30 25.72 5.19
CA PRO A 384 -11.85 25.64 5.02
C PRO A 384 -11.10 26.87 5.56
N LEU A 385 -11.67 28.07 5.38
CA LEU A 385 -11.08 29.34 5.82
C LEU A 385 -10.88 29.41 7.35
N SER A 386 -11.68 28.73 8.16
CA SER A 386 -11.51 28.74 9.63
C SER A 386 -10.32 27.89 10.11
N LEU A 387 -9.72 27.09 9.21
CA LEU A 387 -8.58 26.23 9.51
C LEU A 387 -7.24 26.82 9.04
N ILE A 388 -7.26 27.97 8.34
CA ILE A 388 -6.04 28.62 7.86
C ILE A 388 -5.10 28.92 9.04
N ARG A 389 -3.84 28.53 8.88
CA ARG A 389 -2.76 28.86 9.81
C ARG A 389 -1.88 29.97 9.22
N ASP A 390 -1.18 30.70 10.10
CA ASP A 390 -0.16 31.66 9.69
C ASP A 390 1.05 30.90 9.13
N GLY A 391 1.47 31.26 7.92
CA GLY A 391 2.43 30.45 7.17
C GLY A 391 1.83 29.14 6.67
N GLY A 392 2.61 28.35 5.93
CA GLY A 392 2.14 27.12 5.31
C GLY A 392 1.85 27.27 3.82
N GLU A 393 1.83 26.14 3.13
CA GLU A 393 1.98 26.05 1.68
C GLU A 393 0.71 25.54 1.01
N PRO A 394 0.60 25.68 -0.32
CA PRO A 394 -0.45 25.05 -1.09
C PRO A 394 -0.44 23.53 -0.94
N ALA A 395 -1.61 22.90 -0.84
CA ALA A 395 -1.74 21.45 -0.76
C ALA A 395 -3.04 20.95 -1.40
N GLN A 396 -3.03 19.73 -1.90
CA GLN A 396 -4.23 19.07 -2.40
C GLN A 396 -4.30 17.63 -1.88
N ILE A 397 -5.47 17.21 -1.44
CA ILE A 397 -5.77 15.80 -1.24
C ILE A 397 -6.11 15.19 -2.60
N CYS A 398 -5.41 14.12 -2.97
CA CYS A 398 -5.61 13.37 -4.20
C CYS A 398 -6.07 11.95 -3.83
N ARG A 399 -6.98 11.38 -4.60
CA ARG A 399 -7.54 10.04 -4.35
C ARG A 399 -7.55 9.19 -5.60
N THR A 400 -7.43 7.88 -5.38
CA THR A 400 -8.04 6.89 -6.26
C THR A 400 -9.34 6.51 -5.56
N GLN A 401 -10.50 6.76 -6.17
CA GLN A 401 -11.79 6.46 -5.55
C GLN A 401 -12.79 5.95 -6.59
N PRO A 402 -12.94 4.62 -6.76
CA PRO A 402 -13.78 4.06 -7.80
C PRO A 402 -15.28 4.35 -7.64
N GLU A 403 -15.77 4.57 -6.41
CA GLU A 403 -17.21 4.70 -6.10
C GLU A 403 -17.75 6.15 -6.18
N GLU A 404 -16.90 7.14 -6.46
CA GLU A 404 -17.23 8.58 -6.45
C GLU A 404 -16.75 9.29 -7.70
N GLY A 405 -17.41 9.05 -8.84
CA GLY A 405 -17.07 9.76 -10.09
C GLY A 405 -15.70 9.36 -10.65
N PRO A 406 -15.42 8.03 -10.66
CA PRO A 406 -14.11 7.40 -10.56
C PRO A 406 -12.91 8.35 -10.52
N GLU A 407 -12.59 8.84 -9.32
CA GLU A 407 -11.47 9.76 -9.12
C GLU A 407 -10.14 9.02 -9.29
N THR A 408 -9.22 9.61 -10.07
CA THR A 408 -7.86 9.11 -10.36
C THR A 408 -6.84 10.23 -10.25
N THR A 409 -7.08 11.17 -9.33
CA THR A 409 -6.24 12.37 -9.16
C THR A 409 -4.84 12.02 -8.66
N ILE A 410 -4.66 10.85 -8.02
CA ILE A 410 -3.34 10.31 -7.69
C ILE A 410 -2.55 9.97 -8.97
N LEU A 411 -3.13 9.24 -9.92
CA LEU A 411 -2.44 8.94 -11.19
C LEU A 411 -2.08 10.24 -11.92
N GLU A 412 -3.00 11.20 -11.98
CA GLU A 412 -2.75 12.52 -12.58
C GLU A 412 -1.57 13.25 -11.89
N ILE A 413 -1.47 13.18 -10.56
CA ILE A 413 -0.39 13.86 -9.84
C ILE A 413 0.97 13.22 -10.09
N TYR A 414 1.07 11.89 -10.13
CA TYR A 414 2.30 11.19 -10.50
C TYR A 414 2.74 11.58 -11.92
N GLU A 415 1.78 11.59 -12.85
CA GLU A 415 1.99 11.97 -14.23
C GLU A 415 2.48 13.42 -14.38
N LYS A 416 1.84 14.38 -13.72
CA LYS A 416 2.25 15.79 -13.76
C LYS A 416 3.58 16.03 -13.09
N ALA A 417 3.78 15.48 -11.88
CA ALA A 417 5.01 15.66 -11.14
C ALA A 417 6.23 15.13 -11.92
N LEU A 418 6.12 13.91 -12.48
CA LEU A 418 7.17 13.35 -13.33
C LEU A 418 7.27 14.07 -14.69
N GLY A 419 6.17 14.65 -15.19
CA GLY A 419 6.16 15.56 -16.33
C GLY A 419 6.98 16.83 -16.15
N ASN A 420 7.05 17.33 -14.91
CA ASN A 420 7.71 18.57 -14.54
C ASN A 420 9.14 18.37 -14.01
N VAL A 421 9.65 17.14 -13.97
CA VAL A 421 11.00 16.83 -13.46
C VAL A 421 12.08 17.46 -14.33
N HIS A 422 13.03 18.14 -13.70
CA HIS A 422 14.13 18.83 -14.35
C HIS A 422 15.51 18.33 -13.91
N GLN A 423 15.73 17.96 -12.67
CA GLN A 423 17.02 17.42 -12.21
C GLN A 423 16.87 15.99 -11.74
N TYR A 424 15.91 15.74 -10.86
CA TYR A 424 15.69 14.41 -10.31
C TYR A 424 14.26 14.11 -9.85
N ALA A 425 13.94 12.83 -9.89
CA ALA A 425 12.85 12.25 -9.14
C ALA A 425 13.41 11.23 -8.13
N TYR A 426 12.92 11.28 -6.89
CA TYR A 426 13.17 10.25 -5.88
C TYR A 426 11.85 9.55 -5.56
N ILE A 427 11.85 8.23 -5.65
CA ILE A 427 10.68 7.38 -5.39
C ILE A 427 11.04 6.37 -4.31
N GLU A 428 10.28 6.38 -3.21
CA GLU A 428 10.34 5.33 -2.19
C GLU A 428 8.96 4.68 -2.13
N ASN A 429 8.83 3.50 -2.73
CA ASN A 429 7.53 2.85 -2.92
C ASN A 429 7.60 1.33 -2.71
N GLN A 430 6.60 0.77 -2.02
CA GLN A 430 6.46 -0.68 -1.82
C GLN A 430 6.44 -1.45 -3.13
N TYR A 431 5.75 -0.91 -4.15
CA TYR A 431 5.72 -1.50 -5.48
C TYR A 431 6.08 -0.45 -6.53
N PHE A 432 6.95 -0.84 -7.45
CA PHE A 432 7.37 -0.04 -8.59
C PHE A 432 7.11 -0.80 -9.89
N ARG A 433 5.84 -0.89 -10.28
CA ARG A 433 5.35 -1.78 -11.35
C ARG A 433 4.21 -1.15 -12.16
N TYR A 434 4.48 -0.02 -12.80
CA TYR A 434 3.51 0.66 -13.67
C TYR A 434 4.19 1.21 -14.93
N LYS A 435 4.29 0.34 -15.93
CA LYS A 435 4.98 0.58 -17.21
C LYS A 435 4.70 1.95 -17.87
N PRO A 436 3.46 2.48 -17.91
CA PRO A 436 3.21 3.78 -18.56
C PRO A 436 4.01 4.95 -17.97
N LEU A 437 4.31 4.93 -16.66
CA LEU A 437 5.15 5.96 -16.04
C LEU A 437 6.62 5.86 -16.50
N ALA A 438 7.14 4.64 -16.70
CA ALA A 438 8.49 4.45 -17.25
C ALA A 438 8.58 4.94 -18.70
N GLU A 439 7.61 4.61 -19.54
CA GLU A 439 7.55 5.09 -20.94
C GLU A 439 7.55 6.62 -21.00
N ARG A 440 6.77 7.25 -20.13
CA ARG A 440 6.71 8.70 -20.02
C ARG A 440 8.05 9.31 -19.60
N LEU A 441 8.70 8.78 -18.58
CA LEU A 441 10.02 9.26 -18.13
C LEU A 441 11.08 9.15 -19.23
N LYS A 442 11.10 8.04 -19.98
CA LYS A 442 11.98 7.90 -21.14
C LYS A 442 11.73 8.96 -22.19
N LYS A 443 10.46 9.20 -22.49
CA LYS A 443 10.07 10.20 -23.47
C LYS A 443 10.52 11.59 -23.04
N ILE A 444 10.33 11.95 -21.77
CA ILE A 444 10.75 13.25 -21.23
C ILE A 444 12.27 13.41 -21.32
N ALA A 445 13.04 12.39 -20.92
CA ALA A 445 14.49 12.40 -21.04
C ALA A 445 14.94 12.59 -22.50
N ALA A 446 14.33 11.86 -23.43
CA ALA A 446 14.62 12.00 -24.86
C ALA A 446 14.26 13.39 -25.41
N ASP A 447 13.11 13.94 -25.01
CA ASP A 447 12.67 15.29 -25.40
C ASP A 447 13.65 16.36 -24.89
N TYR A 448 14.18 16.20 -23.68
CA TYR A 448 15.20 17.10 -23.11
C TYR A 448 16.53 17.05 -23.86
N VAL A 449 17.01 15.85 -24.20
CA VAL A 449 18.20 15.68 -25.03
C VAL A 449 17.98 16.31 -26.41
N ALA A 450 16.82 16.10 -27.03
CA ALA A 450 16.47 16.70 -28.32
C ALA A 450 16.40 18.23 -28.25
N ALA A 451 15.96 18.79 -27.11
CA ALA A 451 15.95 20.23 -26.84
C ALA A 451 17.34 20.81 -26.49
N GLY A 452 18.41 20.00 -26.51
CA GLY A 452 19.78 20.44 -26.27
C GLY A 452 20.20 20.54 -24.80
N LYS A 453 19.40 19.97 -23.88
CA LYS A 453 19.77 19.89 -22.46
C LYS A 453 21.03 19.04 -22.30
N GLN A 454 22.05 19.61 -21.66
CA GLN A 454 23.35 18.96 -21.48
C GLN A 454 23.37 17.98 -20.29
N GLN A 455 22.51 18.21 -19.30
CA GLN A 455 22.46 17.41 -18.08
C GLN A 455 21.37 16.35 -18.18
N ASP A 456 21.71 15.12 -17.82
CA ASP A 456 20.78 14.00 -17.71
C ASP A 456 19.76 14.22 -16.58
N LEU A 457 18.57 13.63 -16.74
CA LEU A 457 17.64 13.43 -15.64
C LEU A 457 18.12 12.31 -14.71
N HIS A 458 17.88 12.45 -13.41
CA HIS A 458 18.29 11.45 -12.43
C HIS A 458 17.05 10.82 -11.76
N LEU A 459 16.96 9.51 -11.78
CA LEU A 459 15.90 8.76 -11.12
C LEU A 459 16.50 7.90 -10.01
N PHE A 460 16.07 8.14 -8.78
CA PHE A 460 16.44 7.33 -7.62
C PHE A 460 15.20 6.57 -7.16
N VAL A 461 15.28 5.24 -7.11
CA VAL A 461 14.17 4.38 -6.68
C VAL A 461 14.64 3.48 -5.55
N VAL A 462 13.90 3.50 -4.45
CA VAL A 462 14.04 2.59 -3.32
C VAL A 462 12.77 1.76 -3.21
N THR A 463 12.87 0.45 -3.41
CA THR A 463 11.73 -0.48 -3.45
C THR A 463 12.13 -1.87 -2.94
N ASN A 464 11.17 -2.78 -2.81
CA ASN A 464 11.43 -4.17 -2.42
C ASN A 464 11.72 -5.06 -3.63
N ASN A 465 12.46 -6.14 -3.42
CA ASN A 465 12.44 -7.26 -4.36
C ASN A 465 11.02 -7.87 -4.37
N PRO A 466 10.50 -8.32 -5.53
CA PRO A 466 9.17 -8.91 -5.60
C PRO A 466 9.05 -10.14 -4.68
N GLU A 467 8.03 -10.13 -3.81
CA GLU A 467 7.86 -11.10 -2.72
C GLU A 467 7.36 -12.48 -3.17
N SER A 468 6.92 -12.63 -4.41
CA SER A 468 6.48 -13.91 -4.97
C SER A 468 6.54 -13.90 -6.50
N GLY A 469 6.64 -15.11 -7.10
CA GLY A 469 6.59 -15.26 -8.56
C GLY A 469 5.34 -14.65 -9.19
N HIS A 470 4.22 -14.53 -8.46
CA HIS A 470 2.92 -14.08 -8.97
C HIS A 470 2.83 -12.60 -9.37
N PHE A 471 3.87 -11.78 -9.17
CA PHE A 471 3.88 -10.34 -9.50
C PHE A 471 5.18 -9.87 -10.17
N SER A 472 6.04 -10.81 -10.59
CA SER A 472 7.35 -10.48 -11.12
C SER A 472 7.28 -9.89 -12.53
N SER A 473 6.25 -10.22 -13.33
CA SER A 473 6.14 -9.72 -14.71
C SER A 473 5.98 -8.20 -14.77
N SER A 474 5.10 -7.59 -13.98
CA SER A 474 4.86 -6.13 -14.05
C SER A 474 6.02 -5.33 -13.47
N THR A 475 6.75 -5.88 -12.49
CA THR A 475 8.01 -5.29 -12.00
C THR A 475 9.08 -5.39 -13.07
N TYR A 476 9.24 -6.55 -13.70
CA TYR A 476 10.18 -6.75 -14.80
C TYR A 476 9.88 -5.82 -15.98
N GLU A 477 8.63 -5.70 -16.41
CA GLU A 477 8.22 -4.80 -17.50
C GLU A 477 8.53 -3.33 -17.19
N MET A 478 8.33 -2.89 -15.95
CA MET A 478 8.70 -1.54 -15.50
C MET A 478 10.21 -1.31 -15.62
N LEU A 479 11.02 -2.23 -15.08
CA LEU A 479 12.47 -2.14 -15.11
C LEU A 479 13.03 -2.27 -16.53
N ASP A 480 12.56 -3.23 -17.30
CA ASP A 480 12.97 -3.45 -18.70
C ASP A 480 12.66 -2.22 -19.56
N THR A 481 11.47 -1.62 -19.37
CA THR A 481 11.13 -0.35 -20.01
C THR A 481 12.17 0.70 -19.67
N LEU A 482 12.56 0.86 -18.41
CA LEU A 482 13.62 1.77 -17.96
C LEU A 482 15.06 1.37 -18.37
N GLY A 483 15.25 0.27 -19.11
CA GLY A 483 16.57 -0.26 -19.47
C GLY A 483 17.31 -0.91 -18.29
N GLN A 484 16.56 -1.40 -17.30
CA GLN A 484 17.05 -2.01 -16.05
C GLN A 484 16.59 -3.48 -15.89
N GLY A 485 16.09 -4.12 -16.95
CA GLY A 485 15.57 -5.50 -16.90
C GLY A 485 16.59 -6.54 -16.44
N GLU A 486 17.89 -6.31 -16.65
CA GLU A 486 18.96 -7.21 -16.19
C GLU A 486 19.08 -7.30 -14.66
N LEU A 487 18.43 -6.39 -13.91
CA LEU A 487 18.39 -6.48 -12.45
C LEU A 487 17.46 -7.62 -11.95
N MET A 488 16.71 -8.25 -12.86
CA MET A 488 15.87 -9.43 -12.60
C MET A 488 16.21 -10.58 -13.57
N PRO A 489 17.42 -11.15 -13.51
CA PRO A 489 17.92 -12.12 -14.50
C PRO A 489 17.10 -13.41 -14.61
N LEU A 490 16.47 -13.89 -13.53
CA LEU A 490 15.57 -15.05 -13.62
C LEU A 490 14.30 -14.72 -14.41
N ALA A 491 13.66 -13.57 -14.12
CA ALA A 491 12.47 -13.13 -14.84
C ALA A 491 12.76 -12.92 -16.33
N HIS A 492 13.91 -12.31 -16.65
CA HIS A 492 14.38 -12.16 -18.03
C HIS A 492 14.53 -13.50 -18.75
N ARG A 493 15.19 -14.47 -18.09
CA ARG A 493 15.41 -15.82 -18.65
C ARG A 493 14.10 -16.55 -18.92
N ASP A 494 13.21 -16.55 -17.94
CA ASP A 494 11.93 -17.26 -18.01
C ASP A 494 11.02 -16.63 -19.08
N LEU A 495 10.99 -15.29 -19.17
CA LEU A 495 10.32 -14.59 -20.27
C LEU A 495 10.89 -15.03 -21.63
N LEU A 496 12.22 -15.06 -21.78
CA LEU A 496 12.83 -15.49 -23.04
C LEU A 496 12.50 -16.95 -23.37
N TYR A 497 12.37 -17.83 -22.37
CA TYR A 497 11.87 -19.19 -22.59
C TYR A 497 10.44 -19.20 -23.14
N ASP A 498 9.52 -18.45 -22.54
CA ASP A 498 8.13 -18.35 -23.00
C ASP A 498 8.04 -17.80 -24.43
N GLN A 499 8.78 -16.74 -24.72
CA GLN A 499 8.85 -16.13 -26.05
C GLN A 499 9.40 -17.13 -27.09
N ARG A 500 10.43 -17.93 -26.74
CA ARG A 500 10.97 -18.98 -27.63
C ARG A 500 9.98 -20.11 -27.88
N GLN A 501 9.13 -20.46 -26.92
CA GLN A 501 8.07 -21.45 -27.15
C GLN A 501 7.07 -20.97 -28.21
N LEU A 502 6.69 -19.68 -28.18
CA LEU A 502 5.84 -19.09 -29.22
C LEU A 502 6.51 -19.11 -30.59
N ALA A 503 7.79 -18.74 -30.68
CA ALA A 503 8.54 -18.80 -31.93
C ALA A 503 8.71 -20.22 -32.47
N TYR A 504 8.95 -21.21 -31.59
CA TYR A 504 9.00 -22.62 -31.97
C TYR A 504 7.65 -23.08 -32.52
N ARG A 505 6.54 -22.74 -31.84
CA ARG A 505 5.19 -23.09 -32.29
C ARG A 505 4.85 -22.43 -33.62
N GLN A 506 5.25 -21.17 -33.81
CA GLN A 506 5.07 -20.47 -35.08
C GLN A 506 5.83 -21.17 -36.22
N ARG A 507 7.08 -21.56 -35.99
CA ARG A 507 7.90 -22.30 -36.97
C ARG A 507 7.31 -23.67 -37.29
N GLU A 508 6.85 -24.39 -36.27
CA GLU A 508 6.15 -25.68 -36.43
C GLU A 508 4.89 -25.53 -37.29
N LEU A 509 4.02 -24.56 -37.00
CA LEU A 509 2.80 -24.30 -37.77
C LEU A 509 3.07 -23.84 -39.20
N LYS A 510 4.17 -23.12 -39.44
CA LYS A 510 4.63 -22.75 -40.79
C LYS A 510 5.17 -23.94 -41.59
N ALA A 511 5.63 -25.00 -40.92
CA ALA A 511 6.15 -26.20 -41.57
C ALA A 511 5.06 -27.23 -41.94
N HIS A 512 3.85 -27.09 -41.39
CA HIS A 512 2.70 -27.93 -41.73
C HIS A 512 2.01 -27.45 -43.02
N ASP A 513 1.33 -28.36 -43.70
CA ASP A 513 0.50 -28.04 -44.86
C ASP A 513 -0.60 -27.03 -44.52
N GLU A 514 -0.91 -26.17 -45.50
CA GLU A 514 -1.94 -25.14 -45.35
C GLU A 514 -3.31 -25.76 -45.06
N SER A 515 -3.93 -25.34 -43.96
CA SER A 515 -5.29 -25.75 -43.58
C SER A 515 -5.97 -24.67 -42.74
N PRO A 516 -7.30 -24.55 -42.77
CA PRO A 516 -8.02 -23.54 -41.99
C PRO A 516 -7.74 -23.60 -40.48
N THR A 517 -7.52 -24.80 -39.94
CA THR A 517 -7.17 -25.02 -38.53
C THR A 517 -5.76 -24.53 -38.20
N ARG A 518 -4.79 -24.83 -39.07
CA ARG A 518 -3.41 -24.34 -38.94
C ARG A 518 -3.33 -22.82 -39.04
N ASP A 519 -4.09 -22.22 -39.96
CA ASP A 519 -4.15 -20.74 -40.12
C ASP A 519 -4.71 -20.05 -38.88
N GLN A 520 -5.77 -20.61 -38.29
CA GLN A 520 -6.34 -20.11 -37.05
C GLN A 520 -5.36 -20.23 -35.88
N GLU A 521 -4.64 -21.35 -35.76
CA GLU A 521 -3.61 -21.50 -34.73
C GLU A 521 -2.42 -20.57 -34.94
N LEU A 522 -1.97 -20.40 -36.19
CA LEU A 522 -0.87 -19.49 -36.51
C LEU A 522 -1.25 -18.04 -36.20
N ALA A 523 -2.48 -17.63 -36.54
CA ALA A 523 -2.99 -16.31 -36.19
C ALA A 523 -3.03 -16.11 -34.67
N LYS A 524 -3.48 -17.10 -33.89
CA LYS A 524 -3.45 -17.05 -32.41
C LYS A 524 -2.03 -16.87 -31.87
N VAL A 525 -1.07 -17.65 -32.38
CA VAL A 525 0.34 -17.55 -31.96
C VAL A 525 0.92 -16.20 -32.34
N GLN A 526 0.65 -15.69 -33.54
CA GLN A 526 1.09 -14.36 -33.97
C GLN A 526 0.48 -13.25 -33.13
N THR A 527 -0.80 -13.38 -32.75
CA THR A 527 -1.43 -12.46 -31.78
C THR A 527 -0.72 -12.50 -30.44
N GLN A 528 -0.44 -13.70 -29.89
CA GLN A 528 0.30 -13.84 -28.63
C GLN A 528 1.72 -13.28 -28.70
N MET A 529 2.41 -13.43 -29.85
CA MET A 529 3.73 -12.84 -30.07
C MET A 529 3.65 -11.31 -30.09
N ASN A 530 2.70 -10.74 -30.82
CA ASN A 530 2.48 -9.28 -30.87
C ASN A 530 2.11 -8.72 -29.49
N GLU A 531 1.27 -9.41 -28.72
CA GLU A 531 0.91 -9.06 -27.34
C GLU A 531 2.15 -9.02 -26.41
N GLN A 532 3.17 -9.82 -26.69
CA GLN A 532 4.45 -9.82 -25.97
C GLN A 532 5.51 -8.89 -26.60
N GLY A 533 5.14 -8.07 -27.58
CA GLY A 533 6.06 -7.17 -28.28
C GLY A 533 7.08 -7.88 -29.18
N ILE A 534 6.86 -9.16 -29.50
CA ILE A 534 7.73 -9.95 -30.37
C ILE A 534 7.28 -9.74 -31.82
N ASP A 535 8.17 -9.27 -32.67
CA ASP A 535 7.94 -9.27 -34.12
C ASP A 535 7.93 -10.70 -34.67
N PRO A 536 6.78 -11.21 -35.19
CA PRO A 536 6.68 -12.59 -35.68
C PRO A 536 7.57 -12.88 -36.90
N SER A 537 8.14 -11.86 -37.55
CA SER A 537 9.12 -12.03 -38.63
C SER A 537 10.53 -12.35 -38.11
N ARG A 538 10.82 -12.03 -36.85
CA ARG A 538 12.12 -12.21 -36.20
C ARG A 538 12.19 -13.46 -35.30
N ALA A 539 11.26 -14.39 -35.49
CA ALA A 539 11.16 -15.62 -34.70
C ALA A 539 12.45 -16.46 -34.71
N ASP A 540 13.15 -16.53 -35.86
CA ASP A 540 14.40 -17.28 -35.97
C ASP A 540 15.55 -16.63 -35.19
N GLU A 541 15.58 -15.29 -35.10
CA GLU A 541 16.57 -14.58 -34.27
C GLU A 541 16.34 -14.90 -32.79
N LEU A 542 15.09 -14.92 -32.35
CA LEU A 542 14.71 -15.27 -30.99
C LEU A 542 15.07 -16.71 -30.63
N LEU A 543 14.86 -17.66 -31.57
CA LEU A 543 15.24 -19.06 -31.38
C LEU A 543 16.76 -19.25 -31.24
N ALA A 544 17.55 -18.40 -31.90
CA ALA A 544 19.01 -18.40 -31.82
C ALA A 544 19.58 -17.79 -30.53
N MET A 545 18.77 -17.04 -29.77
CA MET A 545 19.17 -16.53 -28.46
C MET A 545 19.27 -17.68 -27.44
N ASP A 546 20.30 -17.63 -26.60
CA ASP A 546 20.46 -18.55 -25.48
C ASP A 546 19.89 -17.90 -24.19
N PRO A 547 18.75 -18.39 -23.65
CA PRO A 547 18.15 -17.86 -22.43
C PRO A 547 19.10 -17.95 -21.23
N ASN A 548 19.90 -19.00 -21.17
CA ASN A 548 20.84 -19.18 -20.07
C ASN A 548 22.07 -18.29 -20.24
N LYS A 549 22.39 -17.80 -21.44
CA LYS A 549 23.54 -16.90 -21.62
C LYS A 549 23.35 -15.62 -20.81
N HIS A 550 22.18 -14.99 -20.87
CA HIS A 550 21.92 -13.77 -20.09
C HIS A 550 21.88 -14.06 -18.59
N TYR A 551 21.19 -15.12 -18.16
CA TYR A 551 21.19 -15.51 -16.75
C TYR A 551 22.59 -15.85 -16.23
N ASN A 552 23.36 -16.64 -16.96
CA ASN A 552 24.72 -17.04 -16.60
C ASN A 552 25.68 -15.83 -16.66
N GLN A 553 25.50 -14.92 -17.62
CA GLN A 553 26.26 -13.69 -17.69
C GLN A 553 25.90 -12.74 -16.55
N ALA A 554 24.62 -12.60 -16.18
CA ALA A 554 24.20 -11.80 -15.03
C ALA A 554 24.65 -12.42 -13.71
N ALA A 555 24.52 -13.74 -13.57
CA ALA A 555 25.03 -14.51 -12.44
C ALA A 555 26.57 -14.46 -12.34
N ALA A 556 27.28 -14.41 -13.47
CA ALA A 556 28.73 -14.22 -13.52
C ALA A 556 29.18 -12.75 -13.41
N ARG A 557 28.34 -11.80 -13.86
CA ARG A 557 28.48 -10.33 -13.79
C ARG A 557 27.68 -9.74 -12.64
N GLU A 558 27.65 -10.45 -11.53
CA GLU A 558 27.42 -9.85 -10.24
C GLU A 558 28.43 -8.69 -9.97
N LEU A 559 29.48 -8.54 -10.79
CA LEU A 559 30.56 -7.56 -10.66
C LEU A 559 30.24 -6.19 -11.28
N GLU A 560 29.87 -6.05 -12.56
CA GLU A 560 29.52 -4.74 -13.16
C GLU A 560 28.64 -4.93 -14.41
N PRO A 561 27.32 -4.81 -14.33
CA PRO A 561 26.46 -4.61 -15.49
C PRO A 561 26.61 -3.15 -15.90
N GLU A 562 27.35 -2.88 -16.97
CA GLU A 562 27.32 -1.57 -17.64
C GLU A 562 25.95 -1.43 -18.30
N LEU A 563 24.95 -1.05 -17.50
CA LEU A 563 23.61 -0.72 -17.98
C LEU A 563 23.67 0.70 -18.50
N LEU A 564 23.45 0.86 -19.78
CA LEU A 564 23.20 2.17 -20.36
C LEU A 564 21.71 2.46 -20.20
N PRO A 565 21.29 3.23 -19.19
CA PRO A 565 19.92 3.71 -19.14
C PRO A 565 19.59 4.48 -20.44
N PRO A 566 18.30 4.70 -20.72
CA PRO A 566 17.86 5.50 -21.86
C PRO A 566 18.66 6.81 -21.93
N LYS A 567 19.11 7.17 -23.14
CA LYS A 567 19.89 8.40 -23.35
C LYS A 567 19.18 9.60 -22.70
N GLY A 568 19.88 10.36 -21.87
CA GLY A 568 19.30 11.50 -21.15
C GLY A 568 18.77 11.18 -19.76
N LEU A 569 18.83 9.92 -19.31
CA LEU A 569 18.31 9.46 -18.03
C LEU A 569 19.37 8.62 -17.31
N LYS A 570 19.65 8.92 -16.05
CA LYS A 570 20.48 8.12 -15.13
C LYS A 570 19.59 7.54 -14.04
N ILE A 571 19.78 6.27 -13.72
CA ILE A 571 18.89 5.54 -12.81
C ILE A 571 19.71 4.86 -11.73
N ILE A 572 19.23 4.93 -10.48
CA ILE A 572 19.64 4.08 -9.37
C ILE A 572 18.42 3.33 -8.87
N MET A 573 18.50 2.00 -8.90
CA MET A 573 17.52 1.10 -8.29
C MET A 573 18.14 0.46 -7.05
N ALA A 574 17.54 0.69 -5.89
CA ALA A 574 18.04 0.23 -4.61
C ALA A 574 16.97 -0.50 -3.78
N THR A 575 17.46 -1.37 -2.90
CA THR A 575 16.73 -1.98 -1.79
C THR A 575 17.37 -1.53 -0.48
N LEU A 576 16.69 -1.76 0.65
CA LEU A 576 17.20 -1.42 1.98
C LEU A 576 17.54 -2.69 2.77
N VAL A 577 18.69 -2.68 3.44
CA VAL A 577 19.20 -3.82 4.21
C VAL A 577 19.72 -3.35 5.57
N SER A 578 19.31 -4.05 6.61
CA SER A 578 19.85 -3.94 7.96
C SER A 578 21.00 -4.93 8.15
N CYS A 579 22.00 -4.54 8.93
CA CYS A 579 23.20 -5.32 9.16
C CYS A 579 23.46 -5.50 10.66
N LYS A 580 23.91 -6.71 11.04
CA LYS A 580 24.46 -7.00 12.37
C LYS A 580 25.91 -7.42 12.24
N ASP A 581 26.79 -6.75 12.96
CA ASP A 581 28.20 -7.12 13.04
C ASP A 581 28.34 -8.49 13.73
N GLY A 582 29.13 -9.39 13.14
CA GLY A 582 29.36 -10.73 13.67
C GLY A 582 30.22 -10.78 14.95
N GLY A 583 30.44 -9.65 15.61
CA GLY A 583 31.41 -9.49 16.67
C GLY A 583 30.91 -8.64 17.83
N GLU A 584 29.85 -9.07 18.53
CA GLU A 584 29.63 -8.81 19.96
C GLU A 584 28.27 -9.39 20.38
N THR A 585 28.29 -10.59 20.96
CA THR A 585 27.40 -11.09 22.04
C THR A 585 27.52 -12.62 22.09
N ALA A 586 28.69 -13.14 22.48
CA ALA A 586 28.76 -14.51 22.96
C ALA A 586 28.76 -14.45 24.49
N THR A 587 27.64 -14.85 25.11
CA THR A 587 27.65 -15.28 26.52
C THR A 587 28.81 -16.24 26.75
N PRO A 588 29.49 -16.21 27.90
CA PRO A 588 30.65 -17.06 28.15
C PRO A 588 30.23 -18.54 28.05
N LYS A 589 30.59 -19.18 26.93
CA LYS A 589 30.26 -20.57 26.63
C LYS A 589 30.93 -21.50 27.64
N THR A 590 30.21 -22.54 28.04
CA THR A 590 30.76 -23.58 28.93
C THR A 590 31.93 -24.29 28.25
N ARG A 591 32.75 -25.01 29.03
CA ARG A 591 33.92 -25.73 28.50
C ARG A 591 33.51 -26.78 27.46
N GLU A 592 32.36 -27.43 27.65
CA GLU A 592 31.81 -28.41 26.71
C GLU A 592 31.35 -27.76 25.40
N GLN A 593 30.64 -26.63 25.45
CA GLN A 593 30.26 -25.89 24.25
C GLN A 593 31.48 -25.44 23.43
N ARG A 594 32.58 -25.07 24.10
CA ARG A 594 33.86 -24.73 23.46
C ARG A 594 34.61 -25.93 22.87
N GLN A 595 34.33 -27.13 23.34
CA GLN A 595 34.91 -28.36 22.81
C GLN A 595 34.13 -28.79 21.57
N THR A 596 32.80 -28.82 21.66
CA THR A 596 31.91 -29.15 20.53
C THR A 596 32.05 -28.15 19.38
N GLU A 597 32.18 -26.85 19.67
CA GLU A 597 32.48 -25.87 18.62
C GLU A 597 33.85 -26.07 18.00
N ARG A 598 34.89 -26.48 18.76
CA ARG A 598 36.20 -26.78 18.18
C ARG A 598 36.12 -27.95 17.23
N ASP A 599 35.45 -29.02 17.63
CA ASP A 599 35.30 -30.23 16.81
C ASP A 599 34.51 -29.96 15.51
N ILE A 600 33.50 -29.07 15.59
CA ILE A 600 32.71 -28.59 14.43
C ILE A 600 33.54 -27.61 13.56
N THR A 601 34.25 -26.66 14.18
CA THR A 601 35.08 -25.65 13.50
C THR A 601 36.27 -26.29 12.78
N GLU A 602 36.80 -27.40 13.29
CA GLU A 602 37.89 -28.16 12.68
C GLU A 602 37.43 -28.93 11.42
N HIS A 603 36.12 -29.19 11.28
CA HIS A 603 35.51 -29.81 10.09
C HIS A 603 34.87 -28.83 9.09
N LEU A 604 34.41 -27.65 9.54
CA LEU A 604 33.63 -26.70 8.72
C LEU A 604 34.22 -25.28 8.60
N GLY A 605 35.30 -24.97 9.33
CA GLY A 605 35.83 -23.61 9.45
C GLY A 605 35.04 -22.73 10.46
N PRO A 606 35.62 -21.62 10.96
CA PRO A 606 34.97 -20.82 12.00
C PRO A 606 33.82 -19.96 11.45
N GLU A 607 32.60 -20.16 11.96
CA GLU A 607 31.42 -19.31 11.70
C GLU A 607 31.38 -18.01 12.53
N GLN A 608 32.44 -17.69 13.29
CA GLN A 608 32.46 -16.51 14.16
C GLN A 608 33.10 -15.32 13.41
N GLY A 609 32.33 -14.23 13.20
CA GLY A 609 32.84 -12.96 12.69
C GLY A 609 32.27 -12.46 11.35
N MET A 610 31.29 -13.15 10.75
CA MET A 610 30.66 -12.69 9.50
C MET A 610 29.43 -11.82 9.77
N ALA A 611 29.30 -10.71 9.04
CA ALA A 611 28.13 -9.83 9.11
C ALA A 611 26.88 -10.56 8.62
N GLN A 612 25.75 -10.31 9.30
CA GLN A 612 24.44 -10.84 8.95
C GLN A 612 23.57 -9.73 8.38
N TYR A 613 22.68 -10.08 7.44
CA TYR A 613 21.84 -9.12 6.72
C TYR A 613 20.37 -9.51 6.79
N LYS A 614 19.51 -8.50 6.87
CA LYS A 614 18.05 -8.66 6.85
C LYS A 614 17.45 -7.53 6.04
N SER A 615 16.59 -7.84 5.08
CA SER A 615 15.91 -6.81 4.28
C SER A 615 15.09 -5.91 5.19
N ILE A 616 15.17 -4.61 4.94
CA ILE A 616 14.27 -3.62 5.52
C ILE A 616 13.11 -3.50 4.54
N TYR A 617 11.91 -3.80 5.00
CA TYR A 617 10.74 -3.81 4.15
C TYR A 617 10.28 -2.38 3.85
N VAL A 618 10.32 -1.96 2.59
CA VAL A 618 9.88 -0.64 2.14
C VAL A 618 8.36 -0.66 1.95
N HIS A 619 7.61 -0.05 2.86
CA HIS A 619 6.16 0.15 2.75
C HIS A 619 5.78 1.61 2.45
N SER A 620 6.76 2.50 2.29
CA SER A 620 6.55 3.90 1.89
C SER A 620 5.80 4.03 0.56
N LYS A 621 5.21 5.21 0.31
CA LYS A 621 4.63 5.64 -0.98
C LYS A 621 4.89 7.13 -1.23
N LEU A 622 6.15 7.47 -1.42
CA LEU A 622 6.64 8.85 -1.58
C LEU A 622 7.20 9.09 -2.98
N LEU A 623 6.89 10.25 -3.55
CA LEU A 623 7.57 10.84 -4.69
C LEU A 623 8.08 12.23 -4.31
N LEU A 624 9.34 12.53 -4.60
CA LEU A 624 9.95 13.86 -4.55
C LEU A 624 10.40 14.27 -5.95
N VAL A 625 10.24 15.54 -6.30
CA VAL A 625 10.70 16.12 -7.57
C VAL A 625 11.42 17.43 -7.28
N ASP A 626 12.69 17.50 -7.69
CA ASP A 626 13.51 18.73 -7.76
C ASP A 626 13.62 19.58 -6.48
N ASP A 627 13.42 19.00 -5.30
CA ASP A 627 13.25 19.75 -4.04
C ASP A 627 12.15 20.83 -4.15
N LEU A 628 11.15 20.63 -5.02
CA LEU A 628 10.04 21.56 -5.28
C LEU A 628 8.68 20.97 -4.95
N PHE A 629 8.50 19.68 -5.19
CA PHE A 629 7.22 19.01 -5.07
C PHE A 629 7.36 17.65 -4.40
N PHE A 630 6.39 17.30 -3.57
CA PHE A 630 6.23 15.93 -3.11
C PHE A 630 4.77 15.48 -3.14
N THR A 631 4.58 14.17 -3.27
CA THR A 631 3.33 13.51 -2.88
C THR A 631 3.61 12.33 -1.97
N LEU A 632 2.78 12.17 -0.93
CA LEU A 632 2.86 11.07 0.03
C LEU A 632 1.44 10.56 0.33
N GLY A 633 1.29 9.25 0.49
CA GLY A 633 0.05 8.68 1.03
C GLY A 633 0.07 7.17 1.06
N SER A 634 -1.03 6.57 0.60
CA SER A 634 -1.23 5.12 0.63
C SER A 634 -1.02 4.43 -0.73
N ALA A 635 -0.98 5.19 -1.83
CA ALA A 635 -1.00 4.64 -3.19
C ALA A 635 0.35 4.09 -3.67
N ASN A 636 0.38 2.79 -3.97
CA ASN A 636 1.51 2.15 -4.61
C ASN A 636 1.60 2.50 -6.11
N ILE A 637 2.79 2.37 -6.71
CA ILE A 637 2.96 2.52 -8.16
C ILE A 637 2.66 1.17 -8.83
N ASN A 638 1.37 0.85 -8.94
CA ASN A 638 0.83 -0.31 -9.64
C ASN A 638 -0.59 -0.02 -10.17
N GLU A 639 -1.10 -0.88 -11.04
CA GLU A 639 -2.45 -0.75 -11.60
C GLU A 639 -3.54 -0.70 -10.51
N ARG A 640 -3.40 -1.55 -9.48
CA ARG A 640 -4.36 -1.65 -8.37
C ARG A 640 -4.57 -0.34 -7.63
N SER A 641 -3.52 0.28 -7.08
CA SER A 641 -3.60 1.52 -6.31
C SER A 641 -3.91 2.74 -7.19
N LEU A 642 -3.41 2.78 -8.43
CA LEU A 642 -3.61 3.94 -9.32
C LEU A 642 -4.99 3.94 -9.97
N LYS A 643 -5.70 2.79 -10.03
CA LYS A 643 -6.98 2.70 -10.73
C LYS A 643 -8.13 2.05 -9.96
N SER A 644 -7.88 1.09 -9.07
CA SER A 644 -8.93 0.25 -8.46
C SER A 644 -9.13 0.50 -6.96
N ASP A 645 -8.10 0.29 -6.14
CA ASP A 645 -8.19 0.43 -4.69
C ASP A 645 -8.54 1.87 -4.31
N SER A 646 -9.26 2.04 -3.19
CA SER A 646 -9.44 3.39 -2.68
C SER A 646 -8.17 3.82 -1.96
N GLU A 647 -7.53 4.86 -2.47
CA GLU A 647 -6.26 5.39 -1.98
C GLU A 647 -6.37 6.88 -1.70
N LEU A 648 -5.47 7.41 -0.88
CA LEU A 648 -5.40 8.84 -0.57
C LEU A 648 -3.95 9.28 -0.42
N ASN A 649 -3.60 10.34 -1.13
CA ASN A 649 -2.33 11.05 -1.03
C ASN A 649 -2.57 12.54 -0.70
N ILE A 650 -1.57 13.17 -0.12
CA ILE A 650 -1.41 14.63 -0.13
C ILE A 650 -0.34 15.00 -1.17
N ALA A 651 -0.59 16.04 -1.94
CA ALA A 651 0.31 16.58 -2.96
C ALA A 651 0.62 18.05 -2.66
N MET A 652 1.90 18.42 -2.64
CA MET A 652 2.33 19.75 -2.23
C MET A 652 3.54 20.25 -3.04
N PRO A 653 3.44 21.41 -3.73
CA PRO A 653 4.60 22.17 -4.16
C PRO A 653 5.22 22.88 -2.94
N SER A 654 6.02 22.13 -2.18
CA SER A 654 6.59 22.53 -0.90
C SER A 654 8.11 22.35 -0.91
N PRO A 655 8.89 23.38 -1.28
CA PRO A 655 10.33 23.21 -1.43
C PRO A 655 11.05 22.84 -0.13
N GLN A 656 10.65 23.46 0.98
CA GLN A 656 11.25 23.24 2.30
C GLN A 656 10.99 21.81 2.80
N THR A 657 9.75 21.31 2.66
CA THR A 657 9.41 19.96 3.11
C THR A 657 10.01 18.92 2.17
N THR A 658 10.02 19.16 0.86
CA THR A 658 10.64 18.24 -0.13
C THR A 658 12.13 18.08 0.14
N ARG A 659 12.85 19.18 0.40
CA ARG A 659 14.25 19.14 0.84
C ARG A 659 14.42 18.38 2.16
N THR A 660 13.54 18.61 3.13
CA THR A 660 13.60 17.92 4.43
C THR A 660 13.48 16.40 4.25
N TRP A 661 12.55 15.95 3.39
CA TRP A 661 12.44 14.54 3.02
C TRP A 661 13.74 14.02 2.40
N ARG A 662 14.25 14.70 1.36
CA ARG A 662 15.48 14.29 0.68
C ARG A 662 16.65 14.17 1.65
N GLU A 663 16.97 15.24 2.38
CA GLU A 663 18.14 15.26 3.26
C GLU A 663 18.05 14.20 4.36
N ARG A 664 16.86 14.00 4.92
CA ARG A 664 16.62 13.06 6.00
C ARG A 664 16.69 11.61 5.52
N LEU A 665 15.95 11.26 4.46
CA LEU A 665 15.91 9.90 3.93
C LEU A 665 17.24 9.52 3.29
N TRP A 666 17.86 10.41 2.52
CA TRP A 666 19.14 10.11 1.89
C TRP A 666 20.25 9.98 2.93
N GLY A 667 20.23 10.85 3.95
CA GLY A 667 21.17 10.75 5.08
C GLY A 667 21.06 9.43 5.83
N MET A 668 19.82 8.97 6.08
CA MET A 668 19.52 7.70 6.73
C MET A 668 19.99 6.52 5.86
N HIS A 669 19.49 6.43 4.63
CA HIS A 669 19.73 5.29 3.74
C HIS A 669 21.21 5.13 3.39
N SER A 670 21.94 6.23 3.22
CA SER A 670 23.36 6.19 2.90
C SER A 670 24.30 6.21 4.12
N GLY A 671 23.74 6.29 5.34
CA GLY A 671 24.47 6.34 6.61
C GLY A 671 25.19 7.67 6.89
N LYS A 672 25.15 8.63 5.95
CA LYS A 672 25.75 9.97 6.08
C LYS A 672 25.07 10.94 5.13
N SER A 673 25.22 12.24 5.35
CA SER A 673 24.72 13.21 4.36
C SER A 673 25.50 13.08 3.05
N VAL A 674 24.78 12.79 1.96
CA VAL A 674 25.33 12.72 0.60
C VAL A 674 25.22 14.05 -0.14
N SER A 675 24.15 14.80 0.14
CA SER A 675 23.91 16.09 -0.49
C SER A 675 24.65 17.22 0.20
N LYS A 676 25.27 18.07 -0.60
CA LYS A 676 25.92 19.29 -0.11
C LYS A 676 24.86 20.25 0.43
N LYS A 677 25.02 20.67 1.69
CA LYS A 677 24.15 21.71 2.28
C LYS A 677 24.45 23.04 1.61
N THR A 678 23.51 23.55 0.81
CA THR A 678 23.59 24.87 0.20
C THR A 678 22.30 25.65 0.44
N PRO A 679 22.32 26.99 0.32
CA PRO A 679 21.09 27.78 0.36
C PRO A 679 20.10 27.39 -0.76
N PHE A 680 20.58 26.89 -1.90
CA PHE A 680 19.80 26.51 -3.09
C PHE A 680 19.27 25.08 -3.02
N LEU A 681 18.05 24.84 -3.55
CA LEU A 681 17.30 23.58 -3.40
C LEU A 681 18.17 22.35 -3.70
N ILE A 682 18.75 22.25 -4.90
CA ILE A 682 19.84 21.33 -5.26
C ILE A 682 20.91 22.06 -6.08
N ASP A 683 22.18 21.84 -5.71
CA ASP A 683 23.36 22.44 -6.36
C ASP A 683 23.87 21.55 -7.51
N ASN A 684 24.15 20.27 -7.24
CA ASN A 684 24.67 19.33 -8.22
C ASN A 684 24.15 17.91 -7.99
N ILE A 685 23.09 17.52 -8.70
CA ILE A 685 22.52 16.17 -8.61
C ILE A 685 23.46 15.07 -9.12
N GLN A 686 24.39 15.39 -10.04
CA GLN A 686 25.33 14.41 -10.58
C GLN A 686 26.30 13.91 -9.49
N ASP A 687 26.77 14.81 -8.62
CA ASP A 687 27.62 14.46 -7.48
C ASP A 687 26.87 13.57 -6.47
N ASP A 688 25.59 13.88 -6.21
CA ASP A 688 24.75 13.06 -5.35
C ASP A 688 24.51 11.65 -5.94
N TYR A 689 24.30 11.56 -7.26
CA TYR A 689 24.20 10.29 -7.98
C TYR A 689 25.48 9.45 -7.84
N GLU A 690 26.64 10.04 -8.09
CA GLU A 690 27.93 9.35 -7.98
C GLU A 690 28.22 8.85 -6.56
N LYS A 691 27.82 9.62 -5.54
CA LYS A 691 27.95 9.20 -4.14
C LYS A 691 27.04 8.04 -3.79
N TRP A 692 25.78 8.06 -4.26
CA TRP A 692 24.86 6.93 -4.08
C TRP A 692 25.39 5.67 -4.75
N ASP A 693 25.82 5.80 -6.01
CA ASP A 693 26.37 4.68 -6.78
C ASP A 693 27.62 4.07 -6.10
N ALA A 694 28.53 4.92 -5.60
CA ALA A 694 29.70 4.47 -4.85
C ALA A 694 29.33 3.71 -3.55
N ILE A 695 28.31 4.18 -2.82
CA ILE A 695 27.85 3.52 -1.58
C ILE A 695 27.20 2.18 -1.88
N ILE A 696 26.31 2.14 -2.86
CA ILE A 696 25.62 0.91 -3.29
C ILE A 696 26.63 -0.13 -3.78
N THR A 697 27.58 0.28 -4.61
CA THR A 697 28.66 -0.59 -5.11
C THR A 697 29.50 -1.12 -3.97
N LYS A 698 29.87 -0.26 -3.00
CA LYS A 698 30.64 -0.68 -1.83
C LYS A 698 29.87 -1.66 -0.94
N ASN A 699 28.60 -1.39 -0.68
CA ASN A 699 27.75 -2.26 0.14
C ASN A 699 27.54 -3.61 -0.54
N TRP A 700 27.40 -3.63 -1.87
CA TRP A 700 27.35 -4.85 -2.67
C TRP A 700 28.62 -5.69 -2.50
N GLU A 701 29.82 -5.08 -2.63
CA GLU A 701 31.08 -5.78 -2.35
C GLU A 701 31.18 -6.32 -0.91
N ASN A 702 30.70 -5.55 0.05
CA ASN A 702 30.71 -5.93 1.46
C ASN A 702 29.79 -7.12 1.72
N GLN A 703 28.60 -7.16 1.10
CA GLN A 703 27.69 -8.30 1.21
C GLN A 703 28.34 -9.61 0.75
N LYS A 704 29.05 -9.60 -0.38
CA LYS A 704 29.78 -10.77 -0.89
C LYS A 704 30.87 -11.25 0.07
N LYS A 705 31.54 -10.31 0.73
CA LYS A 705 32.60 -10.58 1.71
C LYS A 705 32.06 -10.83 3.12
N LYS A 706 30.73 -10.75 3.31
CA LYS A 706 30.05 -10.77 4.61
C LYS A 706 30.62 -9.75 5.62
N LEU A 707 30.82 -8.51 5.16
CA LEU A 707 31.33 -7.37 5.94
C LEU A 707 30.22 -6.34 6.26
N PRO A 708 30.36 -5.54 7.33
CA PRO A 708 29.38 -4.51 7.67
C PRO A 708 29.07 -3.53 6.52
N LEU A 709 27.85 -2.99 6.51
CA LEU A 709 27.38 -2.02 5.49
C LEU A 709 27.63 -0.57 5.91
N ASN A 710 27.85 0.30 4.93
CA ASN A 710 27.82 1.75 5.11
C ASN A 710 26.40 2.26 4.81
N GLY A 711 25.59 2.43 5.84
CA GLY A 711 24.16 2.70 5.68
C GLY A 711 23.37 1.46 5.24
N ASN A 712 22.15 1.68 4.74
CA ASN A 712 21.20 0.64 4.39
C ASN A 712 21.04 0.40 2.88
N LEU A 713 21.58 1.28 2.03
CA LEU A 713 21.43 1.16 0.58
C LEU A 713 22.19 -0.02 0.00
N VAL A 714 21.46 -0.88 -0.70
CA VAL A 714 22.00 -2.00 -1.46
C VAL A 714 21.41 -1.97 -2.86
N ARG A 715 22.15 -2.45 -3.84
CA ARG A 715 21.68 -2.54 -5.23
C ARG A 715 20.43 -3.40 -5.30
N PHE A 716 19.42 -2.97 -6.06
CA PHE A 716 18.34 -3.88 -6.42
C PHE A 716 18.89 -5.01 -7.28
N TRP A 717 18.66 -6.25 -6.87
CA TRP A 717 19.09 -7.44 -7.60
C TRP A 717 18.26 -8.65 -7.19
N ASP A 718 17.60 -9.28 -8.16
CA ASP A 718 16.69 -10.40 -7.92
C ASP A 718 17.04 -11.64 -8.76
N VAL A 719 17.63 -12.64 -8.10
CA VAL A 719 18.00 -13.95 -8.69
C VAL A 719 17.15 -15.09 -8.15
N VAL A 720 16.05 -14.81 -7.44
CA VAL A 720 15.20 -15.85 -6.83
C VAL A 720 13.76 -15.81 -7.31
N THR A 721 13.33 -14.74 -7.98
CA THR A 721 11.96 -14.62 -8.46
C THR A 721 11.81 -15.11 -9.91
N PRO A 722 11.15 -16.25 -10.15
CA PRO A 722 10.83 -16.69 -11.51
C PRO A 722 9.82 -15.74 -12.15
N TYR A 723 9.77 -15.71 -13.49
CA TYR A 723 8.73 -14.97 -14.19
C TYR A 723 7.36 -15.62 -13.93
N ALA A 724 6.41 -14.85 -13.42
CA ALA A 724 5.00 -15.22 -13.53
C ALA A 724 4.16 -13.97 -13.82
N LYS A 725 3.12 -14.19 -14.62
CA LYS A 725 2.18 -13.15 -15.02
C LYS A 725 1.52 -12.56 -13.77
N ALA A 726 1.61 -11.25 -13.65
CA ALA A 726 1.01 -10.51 -12.56
C ALA A 726 -0.50 -10.75 -12.52
N LEU A 727 -1.01 -11.15 -11.35
CA LEU A 727 -2.44 -11.26 -11.07
C LEU A 727 -3.04 -9.94 -10.56
N ASP A 728 -2.25 -8.86 -10.54
CA ASP A 728 -2.58 -7.62 -9.85
C ASP A 728 -3.65 -6.76 -10.52
#